data_AF-A0A1W0W8P9-F1
#
_entry.id   AF-A0A1W0W8P9-F1
#
_cell.length_a   1.000
_cell.length_b   1.000
_cell.length_c   1.000
_cell.angle_alpha   90.00
_cell.angle_beta   90.00
_cell.angle_gamma   90.00
#
_symmetry.space_group_name_H-M   'P 1'
#
loop_
_entity.id
_entity.type
_entity.pdbx_description
1 polymer ?
#
loop_
_entity_poly.entity_id
_entity_poly.type
_entity_poly.pdbx_seq_one_letter_code
_entity_poly.pdbx_strand_id
1 'polypeptide(L)'
;MAAGPAHAQGITHLDHDRPRQERVKCVVVGDSAVGKTRLICARARNAKFTLKELCLTHIPTVFAIDQYHQHQEVLENSWEIVDDVSVTLRLWDTFGTHDKDRKFAFGRSDVIALCFSICSPQSLRNVVDKWWPEIRHFCKTTPIVLIGCRNDMRHLWKDPAYIKLIPDERKRVKESDIILPERGRAVAAQIGAVAYYETSVFSGFGVRSVFTNAIRAALLHRRQTRFWASHLKSVRGAEWQSPYLIPPPPTPEHHSSSSTFAEDLSSLASPDAPFPDVEFICLDGTVRAHAILLAAASLDLHRILSTDGSTAEDGHACFTKITATTTERNSRLHLLTLRTEFLTRTLLQLVHFLYTGILDMAADTVQPLQRLSENLGVKFLTKIIASRLSGDGDDAQSEEGNLAISKQFLSERNRRLAVLAQDSHTPYSDVSFQAADGVLVPSFRGLVTKRSSFMSAMFCGSFEEQAKPVIQIPDIDPAILRYCLFFLYMDQCPKTNDVVEAVEILAVADRFCLPRLMDLVQDYIVAKFLTLSTEDVDQSRSECIISMRALELLEIAEAFNAGYLYSWCCNFITTHYVFISRLYMPQLRALTPLHQAMLSKQRWPPVWYVNEYDLYEQSLERRRHEMLQMLRKRRSRFALVLHPGGGRDDCVGEGMVVRNPPVPIGLRRSRSSNAPVSRAAQRWRLLLCSR
;
A
#
# COMPACT_ATOMS: atom_id res chain seq x y z
N MET A 1 -45.36 36.13 -49.10
CA MET A 1 -46.47 35.15 -49.03
C MET A 1 -46.19 34.25 -47.83
N ALA A 2 -47.06 33.99 -46.87
CA ALA A 2 -48.40 34.43 -46.51
C ALA A 2 -48.56 34.16 -45.00
N ALA A 3 -49.47 34.86 -44.34
CA ALA A 3 -49.67 34.85 -42.90
C ALA A 3 -50.57 33.71 -42.39
N GLY A 4 -50.39 33.34 -41.10
CA GLY A 4 -51.43 32.83 -40.19
C GLY A 4 -51.20 31.43 -39.59
N PRO A 5 -51.77 31.11 -38.40
CA PRO A 5 -51.99 31.94 -37.22
C PRO A 5 -51.51 31.27 -35.90
N ALA A 6 -51.62 32.04 -34.81
CA ALA A 6 -51.27 31.67 -33.44
C ALA A 6 -52.09 30.50 -32.88
N HIS A 7 -51.42 29.61 -32.14
CA HIS A 7 -52.04 28.80 -31.09
C HIS A 7 -51.39 29.11 -29.74
N ALA A 8 -52.08 29.96 -28.98
CA ALA A 8 -51.99 29.95 -27.53
C ALA A 8 -52.63 28.64 -27.06
N GLN A 9 -51.82 27.72 -26.52
CA GLN A 9 -52.33 26.64 -25.67
C GLN A 9 -51.78 26.88 -24.27
N GLY A 10 -52.69 27.34 -23.42
CA GLY A 10 -52.47 27.50 -22.00
C GLY A 10 -52.08 26.16 -21.38
N ILE A 11 -51.01 26.20 -20.61
CA ILE A 11 -50.65 25.16 -19.65
C ILE A 11 -51.64 25.30 -18.48
N THR A 12 -52.80 24.68 -18.62
CA THR A 12 -53.74 24.46 -17.53
C THR A 12 -54.07 22.98 -17.47
N HIS A 13 -54.07 22.45 -16.24
CA HIS A 13 -54.45 21.10 -15.84
C HIS A 13 -53.42 19.97 -15.97
N LEU A 14 -52.56 19.86 -14.94
CA LEU A 14 -52.16 18.58 -14.33
C LEU A 14 -52.22 18.66 -12.78
N ASP A 15 -53.16 19.47 -12.26
CA ASP A 15 -53.63 19.35 -10.88
C ASP A 15 -54.97 18.61 -10.91
N HIS A 16 -55.00 17.46 -10.23
CA HIS A 16 -56.11 16.59 -9.82
C HIS A 16 -55.74 15.12 -10.08
N ASP A 17 -55.63 14.36 -8.98
CA ASP A 17 -55.27 12.93 -8.83
C ASP A 17 -53.79 12.54 -8.65
N ARG A 18 -53.09 13.23 -7.73
CA ARG A 18 -51.93 12.64 -7.02
C ARG A 18 -52.21 12.58 -5.52
N PRO A 19 -51.87 11.47 -4.81
CA PRO A 19 -52.17 11.31 -3.39
C PRO A 19 -51.53 12.42 -2.56
N ARG A 20 -52.21 12.84 -1.47
CA ARG A 20 -51.86 13.96 -0.57
C ARG A 20 -50.36 14.17 -0.40
N GLN A 21 -49.83 15.16 -1.11
CA GLN A 21 -48.42 15.48 -1.12
C GLN A 21 -48.05 16.51 -0.04
N GLU A 22 -47.00 16.22 0.73
CA GLU A 22 -46.44 17.14 1.71
C GLU A 22 -45.24 17.91 1.11
N ARG A 23 -45.33 19.23 0.99
CA ARG A 23 -44.16 20.06 0.64
C ARG A 23 -43.37 20.37 1.90
N VAL A 24 -42.06 20.12 1.95
CA VAL A 24 -41.19 20.41 3.11
C VAL A 24 -40.13 21.44 2.73
N LYS A 25 -40.11 22.58 3.44
CA LYS A 25 -39.07 23.60 3.32
C LYS A 25 -37.97 23.36 4.37
N CYS A 26 -36.77 23.02 3.89
CA CYS A 26 -35.57 22.84 4.68
C CYS A 26 -34.60 24.00 4.45
N VAL A 27 -34.30 24.76 5.50
CA VAL A 27 -33.34 25.88 5.41
C VAL A 27 -31.99 25.45 5.98
N VAL A 28 -30.94 25.63 5.19
CA VAL A 28 -29.58 25.23 5.53
C VAL A 28 -28.79 26.45 6.00
N VAL A 29 -28.31 26.43 7.26
CA VAL A 29 -27.70 27.58 7.94
C VAL A 29 -26.36 27.22 8.55
N GLY A 30 -25.45 28.18 8.68
CA GLY A 30 -24.14 28.00 9.30
C GLY A 30 -23.08 28.95 8.72
N ASP A 31 -21.85 28.83 9.20
CA ASP A 31 -20.74 29.68 8.78
C ASP A 31 -20.43 29.58 7.27
N SER A 32 -19.73 30.58 6.76
CA SER A 32 -19.16 30.53 5.41
C SER A 32 -18.18 29.36 5.28
N ALA A 33 -18.11 28.75 4.10
CA ALA A 33 -17.20 27.65 3.75
C ALA A 33 -17.32 26.34 4.56
N VAL A 34 -18.35 26.16 5.41
CA VAL A 34 -18.51 24.89 6.16
C VAL A 34 -18.98 23.71 5.31
N GLY A 35 -19.47 23.95 4.09
CA GLY A 35 -19.90 22.91 3.15
C GLY A 35 -21.39 22.89 2.80
N LYS A 36 -22.18 23.90 3.24
CA LYS A 36 -23.63 23.99 3.01
C LYS A 36 -24.02 23.84 1.54
N THR A 37 -23.49 24.69 0.66
CA THR A 37 -23.87 24.69 -0.75
C THR A 37 -23.47 23.40 -1.46
N ARG A 38 -22.30 22.83 -1.11
CA ARG A 38 -21.88 21.53 -1.64
C ARG A 38 -22.79 20.39 -1.18
N LEU A 39 -23.24 20.41 0.08
CA LEU A 39 -24.19 19.43 0.61
C LEU A 39 -25.54 19.51 -0.13
N ILE A 40 -26.04 20.73 -0.36
CA ILE A 40 -27.26 20.96 -1.16
C ILE A 40 -27.07 20.45 -2.59
N CYS A 41 -25.97 20.82 -3.24
CA CYS A 41 -25.65 20.38 -4.60
C CYS A 41 -25.56 18.85 -4.71
N ALA A 42 -24.90 18.20 -3.75
CA ALA A 42 -24.78 16.75 -3.70
C ALA A 42 -26.16 16.07 -3.59
N ARG A 43 -27.06 16.61 -2.74
CA ARG A 43 -28.43 16.08 -2.60
C ARG A 43 -29.31 16.36 -3.82
N ALA A 44 -29.22 17.56 -4.39
CA ALA A 44 -30.06 18.00 -5.51
C ALA A 44 -29.72 17.28 -6.82
N ARG A 45 -28.44 17.00 -7.06
CA ARG A 45 -27.95 16.26 -8.24
C ARG A 45 -27.72 14.78 -7.99
N ASN A 46 -27.94 14.30 -6.77
CA ASN A 46 -27.60 12.94 -6.34
C ASN A 46 -26.15 12.54 -6.73
N ALA A 47 -25.19 13.45 -6.56
CA ALA A 47 -23.82 13.33 -7.06
C ALA A 47 -22.78 13.47 -5.95
N LYS A 48 -21.63 12.81 -6.16
CA LYS A 48 -20.42 12.98 -5.33
C LYS A 48 -19.51 14.03 -5.94
N PHE A 49 -18.65 14.61 -5.11
CA PHE A 49 -17.62 15.55 -5.51
C PHE A 49 -16.27 14.85 -5.58
N THR A 50 -15.46 15.22 -6.55
CA THR A 50 -14.04 14.84 -6.66
C THR A 50 -13.18 15.64 -5.68
N LEU A 51 -12.00 15.14 -5.36
CA LEU A 51 -11.06 15.82 -4.45
C LEU A 51 -10.68 17.22 -4.95
N LYS A 52 -10.53 17.38 -6.28
CA LYS A 52 -10.26 18.67 -6.92
C LYS A 52 -11.40 19.65 -6.67
N GLU A 53 -12.64 19.24 -6.89
CA GLU A 53 -13.82 20.11 -6.68
C GLU A 53 -14.00 20.51 -5.21
N LEU A 54 -13.53 19.71 -4.25
CA LEU A 54 -13.52 20.08 -2.83
C LEU A 54 -12.51 21.19 -2.51
N CYS A 55 -11.42 21.28 -3.27
CA CYS A 55 -10.35 22.25 -3.03
C CYS A 55 -10.55 23.56 -3.79
N LEU A 56 -11.36 23.56 -4.85
CA LEU A 56 -11.68 24.77 -5.60
C LEU A 56 -12.57 25.73 -4.80
N THR A 57 -12.39 27.04 -5.03
CA THR A 57 -13.33 28.05 -4.54
C THR A 57 -14.71 27.74 -5.09
N HIS A 58 -15.70 27.63 -4.20
CA HIS A 58 -17.06 27.36 -4.59
C HIS A 58 -17.60 28.49 -5.48
N ILE A 59 -17.99 28.15 -6.71
CA ILE A 59 -18.70 29.07 -7.61
C ILE A 59 -20.16 29.16 -7.12
N PRO A 60 -20.69 30.36 -6.82
CA PRO A 60 -22.10 30.53 -6.47
C PRO A 60 -22.97 29.84 -7.52
N THR A 61 -23.74 28.84 -7.10
CA THR A 61 -24.65 28.13 -7.99
C THR A 61 -26.06 28.69 -7.81
N VAL A 62 -26.84 28.61 -8.88
CA VAL A 62 -28.21 29.12 -9.07
C VAL A 62 -29.23 28.61 -8.02
N PHE A 63 -28.82 27.77 -7.05
CA PHE A 63 -29.69 27.10 -6.07
C PHE A 63 -29.97 27.88 -4.79
N ALA A 64 -29.42 29.09 -4.64
CA ALA A 64 -29.90 30.00 -3.60
C ALA A 64 -31.33 30.42 -3.98
N ILE A 65 -32.30 30.15 -3.10
CA ILE A 65 -33.69 30.67 -3.18
C ILE A 65 -34.62 29.89 -4.15
N ASP A 66 -34.82 28.59 -3.93
CA ASP A 66 -35.95 27.79 -4.50
C ASP A 66 -36.06 27.77 -6.04
N GLN A 67 -34.94 27.83 -6.77
CA GLN A 67 -34.92 27.80 -8.24
C GLN A 67 -34.98 26.38 -8.85
N TYR A 68 -35.45 25.38 -8.09
CA TYR A 68 -35.57 23.97 -8.54
C TYR A 68 -36.32 23.82 -9.86
N HIS A 69 -37.29 24.70 -10.13
CA HIS A 69 -38.11 24.66 -11.34
C HIS A 69 -37.33 24.95 -12.64
N GLN A 70 -36.13 25.53 -12.54
CA GLN A 70 -35.30 25.85 -13.70
C GLN A 70 -34.46 24.65 -14.18
N HIS A 71 -34.36 23.57 -13.39
CA HIS A 71 -33.58 22.38 -13.71
C HIS A 71 -34.41 21.11 -13.48
N GLN A 72 -34.82 20.45 -14.57
CA GLN A 72 -35.72 19.29 -14.53
C GLN A 72 -35.20 18.15 -13.64
N GLU A 73 -33.92 17.79 -13.76
CA GLU A 73 -33.29 16.74 -12.93
C GLU A 73 -33.36 17.07 -11.42
N VAL A 74 -33.13 18.33 -11.06
CA VAL A 74 -33.17 18.80 -9.67
C VAL A 74 -34.61 18.83 -9.14
N LEU A 75 -35.57 19.17 -10.01
CA LEU A 75 -36.99 19.07 -9.69
C LEU A 75 -37.36 17.61 -9.42
N GLU A 76 -37.01 16.67 -10.30
CA GLU A 76 -37.28 15.24 -10.15
C GLU A 76 -36.66 14.66 -8.86
N ASN A 77 -35.40 15.00 -8.57
CA ASN A 77 -34.70 14.57 -7.36
C ASN A 77 -35.25 15.17 -6.05
N SER A 78 -36.11 16.18 -6.14
CA SER A 78 -36.80 16.80 -4.99
C SER A 78 -37.99 15.98 -4.48
N TRP A 79 -38.50 15.03 -5.28
CA TRP A 79 -39.63 14.18 -4.92
C TRP A 79 -39.11 12.89 -4.29
N GLU A 80 -39.60 12.55 -3.10
CA GLU A 80 -39.30 11.26 -2.46
C GLU A 80 -40.45 10.78 -1.58
N ILE A 81 -40.53 9.47 -1.38
CA ILE A 81 -41.45 8.85 -0.43
C ILE A 81 -40.68 8.57 0.86
N VAL A 82 -41.15 9.16 1.97
CA VAL A 82 -40.55 8.98 3.31
C VAL A 82 -41.62 8.43 4.25
N ASP A 83 -41.39 7.22 4.78
CA ASP A 83 -42.31 6.53 5.69
C ASP A 83 -43.77 6.53 5.18
N ASP A 84 -43.96 6.13 3.92
CA ASP A 84 -45.25 6.08 3.19
C ASP A 84 -45.92 7.44 2.91
N VAL A 85 -45.18 8.55 3.09
CA VAL A 85 -45.64 9.90 2.77
C VAL A 85 -44.92 10.42 1.53
N SER A 86 -45.69 10.86 0.52
CA SER A 86 -45.15 11.55 -0.67
C SER A 86 -44.73 12.97 -0.31
N VAL A 87 -43.46 13.29 -0.50
CA VAL A 87 -42.85 14.57 -0.08
C VAL A 87 -42.16 15.26 -1.25
N THR A 88 -42.31 16.59 -1.34
CA THR A 88 -41.43 17.44 -2.14
C THR A 88 -40.52 18.24 -1.22
N LEU A 89 -39.21 17.97 -1.27
CA LEU A 89 -38.21 18.66 -0.46
C LEU A 89 -37.69 19.90 -1.18
N ARG A 90 -37.78 21.07 -0.53
CA ARG A 90 -37.19 22.33 -1.01
C ARG A 90 -36.07 22.75 -0.09
N LEU A 91 -34.82 22.71 -0.57
CA LEU A 91 -33.65 23.18 0.17
C LEU A 91 -33.41 24.65 -0.12
N TRP A 92 -33.18 25.42 0.94
CA TRP A 92 -32.86 26.83 0.90
C TRP A 92 -31.45 27.03 1.41
N ASP A 93 -30.52 27.36 0.51
CA ASP A 93 -29.16 27.75 0.91
C ASP A 93 -29.16 29.16 1.51
N THR A 94 -28.35 29.38 2.55
CA THR A 94 -28.16 30.71 3.14
C THR A 94 -26.68 31.06 3.18
N PHE A 95 -26.33 32.24 2.67
CA PHE A 95 -24.98 32.76 2.81
C PHE A 95 -24.79 33.29 4.23
N GLY A 96 -23.70 32.88 4.90
CA GLY A 96 -23.43 33.25 6.30
C GLY A 96 -23.17 34.74 6.51
N THR A 97 -22.94 35.50 5.43
CA THR A 97 -22.62 36.94 5.41
C THR A 97 -23.77 37.82 4.92
N HIS A 98 -24.87 37.26 4.40
CA HIS A 98 -25.99 38.02 3.83
C HIS A 98 -27.21 38.00 4.77
N ASP A 99 -27.23 38.92 5.73
CA ASP A 99 -28.23 38.95 6.81
C ASP A 99 -29.68 39.16 6.34
N LYS A 100 -29.90 39.99 5.32
CA LYS A 100 -31.26 40.28 4.82
C LYS A 100 -31.89 39.05 4.16
N ASP A 101 -31.16 38.38 3.27
CA ASP A 101 -31.64 37.21 2.53
C ASP A 101 -31.82 35.99 3.43
N ARG A 102 -30.95 35.84 4.44
CA ARG A 102 -31.04 34.77 5.44
C ARG A 102 -32.28 34.90 6.32
N LYS A 103 -32.60 36.13 6.78
CA LYS A 103 -33.82 36.38 7.57
C LYS A 103 -35.08 36.06 6.77
N PHE A 104 -35.09 36.39 5.47
CA PHE A 104 -36.18 36.01 4.58
C PHE A 104 -36.32 34.48 4.45
N ALA A 105 -35.20 33.76 4.34
CA ALA A 105 -35.21 32.30 4.22
C ALA A 105 -35.87 31.61 5.42
N PHE A 106 -35.76 32.13 6.65
CA PHE A 106 -36.37 31.56 7.85
C PHE A 106 -37.91 31.50 7.82
N GLY A 107 -38.57 32.38 7.07
CA GLY A 107 -40.03 32.46 7.02
C GLY A 107 -40.68 31.12 6.63
N ARG A 108 -41.60 30.62 7.47
CA ARG A 108 -42.34 29.36 7.26
C ARG A 108 -41.44 28.13 7.04
N SER A 109 -40.27 28.09 7.67
CA SER A 109 -39.38 26.92 7.61
C SER A 109 -39.99 25.74 8.38
N ASP A 110 -39.97 24.55 7.77
CA ASP A 110 -40.46 23.33 8.40
C ASP A 110 -39.39 22.60 9.20
N VAL A 111 -38.13 22.76 8.79
CA VAL A 111 -36.96 22.22 9.48
C VAL A 111 -35.73 23.07 9.16
N ILE A 112 -34.83 23.21 10.13
CA ILE A 112 -33.54 23.87 9.97
C ILE A 112 -32.43 22.81 9.97
N ALA A 113 -31.63 22.81 8.92
CA ALA A 113 -30.38 22.06 8.81
C ALA A 113 -29.21 22.97 9.22
N LEU A 114 -28.77 22.88 10.46
CA LEU A 114 -27.70 23.72 11.01
C LEU A 114 -26.35 23.03 10.82
N CYS A 115 -25.49 23.61 9.98
CA CYS A 115 -24.23 23.03 9.55
C CYS A 115 -23.02 23.68 10.22
N PHE A 116 -22.04 22.86 10.58
CA PHE A 116 -20.67 23.25 10.89
C PHE A 116 -19.69 22.35 10.13
N SER A 117 -18.39 22.68 10.13
CA SER A 117 -17.37 21.82 9.51
C SER A 117 -16.60 21.04 10.57
N ILE A 118 -16.43 19.74 10.33
CA ILE A 118 -15.68 18.83 11.22
C ILE A 118 -14.21 19.26 11.37
N CYS A 119 -13.64 19.97 10.39
CA CYS A 119 -12.29 20.50 10.46
C CYS A 119 -12.22 21.98 10.87
N SER A 120 -13.25 22.52 11.52
CA SER A 120 -13.27 23.91 12.01
C SER A 120 -13.92 24.00 13.39
N PRO A 121 -13.13 23.95 14.49
CA PRO A 121 -13.63 24.09 15.85
C PRO A 121 -14.40 25.40 16.08
N GLN A 122 -14.01 26.48 15.39
CA GLN A 122 -14.70 27.76 15.46
C GLN A 122 -16.13 27.66 14.90
N SER A 123 -16.34 26.93 13.82
CA SER A 123 -17.67 26.78 13.24
C SER A 123 -18.64 26.04 14.16
N LEU A 124 -18.15 25.10 14.99
CA LEU A 124 -18.95 24.45 16.01
C LEU A 124 -19.26 25.37 17.20
N ARG A 125 -18.31 26.24 17.60
CA ARG A 125 -18.60 27.28 18.62
C ARG A 125 -19.69 28.23 18.15
N ASN A 126 -19.57 28.70 16.90
CA ASN A 126 -20.55 29.60 16.30
C ASN A 126 -21.97 29.00 16.21
N VAL A 127 -22.12 27.67 16.19
CA VAL A 127 -23.45 27.03 16.31
C VAL A 127 -24.16 27.48 17.58
N VAL A 128 -23.46 27.49 18.71
CA VAL A 128 -24.01 27.88 20.02
C VAL A 128 -24.06 29.40 20.17
N ASP A 129 -22.96 30.08 19.84
CA ASP A 129 -22.79 31.50 20.16
C ASP A 129 -23.55 32.43 19.22
N LYS A 130 -23.83 31.99 17.99
CA LYS A 130 -24.39 32.82 16.91
C LYS A 130 -25.65 32.22 16.29
N TRP A 131 -25.52 31.03 15.70
CA TRP A 131 -26.56 30.52 14.80
C TRP A 131 -27.80 30.04 15.53
N TRP A 132 -27.64 29.29 16.63
CA TRP A 132 -28.78 28.82 17.42
C TRP A 132 -29.62 29.96 18.01
N PRO A 133 -29.04 31.01 18.65
CA PRO A 133 -29.79 32.17 19.12
C PRO A 133 -30.57 32.87 17.99
N GLU A 134 -29.93 33.07 16.84
CA GLU A 134 -30.59 33.68 15.67
C GLU A 134 -31.75 32.82 15.16
N ILE A 135 -31.54 31.51 15.01
CA ILE A 135 -32.60 30.57 14.59
C ILE A 135 -33.75 30.60 15.59
N ARG A 136 -33.50 30.58 16.90
CA ARG A 136 -34.57 30.58 17.90
C ARG A 136 -35.33 31.91 17.97
N HIS A 137 -34.70 33.03 17.60
CA HIS A 137 -35.37 34.31 17.45
C HIS A 137 -36.44 34.28 16.34
N PHE A 138 -36.12 33.76 15.15
CA PHE A 138 -37.03 33.74 14.00
C PHE A 138 -37.90 32.47 13.89
N CYS A 139 -37.40 31.34 14.39
CA CYS A 139 -37.97 29.99 14.26
C CYS A 139 -38.10 29.34 15.65
N LYS A 140 -39.02 29.86 16.47
CA LYS A 140 -39.17 29.49 17.89
C LYS A 140 -39.33 27.98 18.13
N THR A 141 -40.19 27.31 17.35
CA THR A 141 -40.53 25.88 17.54
C THR A 141 -40.00 24.98 16.43
N THR A 142 -39.44 25.53 15.36
CA THR A 142 -39.01 24.74 14.20
C THR A 142 -37.93 23.73 14.62
N PRO A 143 -38.05 22.45 14.21
CA PRO A 143 -37.06 21.44 14.53
C PRO A 143 -35.71 21.77 13.89
N ILE A 144 -34.63 21.52 14.64
CA ILE A 144 -33.25 21.70 14.18
C ILE A 144 -32.60 20.32 14.06
N VAL A 145 -31.92 20.09 12.94
CA VAL A 145 -31.01 18.97 12.74
C VAL A 145 -29.60 19.54 12.66
N LEU A 146 -28.69 19.11 13.54
CA LEU A 146 -27.28 19.54 13.52
C LEU A 146 -26.49 18.66 12.55
N ILE A 147 -25.65 19.28 11.72
CA ILE A 147 -24.91 18.61 10.65
C ILE A 147 -23.42 18.96 10.72
N GLY A 148 -22.58 17.95 10.93
CA GLY A 148 -21.13 18.03 10.75
C GLY A 148 -20.75 17.74 9.30
N CYS A 149 -20.36 18.75 8.54
CA CYS A 149 -19.93 18.59 7.15
C CYS A 149 -18.43 18.26 7.05
N ARG A 150 -18.04 17.66 5.91
CA ARG A 150 -16.65 17.30 5.56
C ARG A 150 -16.07 16.23 6.47
N ASN A 151 -16.82 15.17 6.77
CA ASN A 151 -16.33 14.09 7.64
C ASN A 151 -15.16 13.30 7.05
N ASP A 152 -14.98 13.37 5.73
CA ASP A 152 -13.83 12.86 4.99
C ASP A 152 -12.50 13.47 5.48
N MET A 153 -12.54 14.69 6.03
CA MET A 153 -11.36 15.34 6.63
C MET A 153 -10.80 14.60 7.84
N ARG A 154 -11.45 13.55 8.37
CA ARG A 154 -10.85 12.67 9.40
C ARG A 154 -9.66 11.88 8.87
N HIS A 155 -9.58 11.62 7.56
CA HIS A 155 -8.48 10.88 6.94
C HIS A 155 -7.82 11.62 5.77
N LEU A 156 -8.56 12.45 5.03
CA LEU A 156 -8.01 13.16 3.87
C LEU A 156 -6.98 14.23 4.20
N TRP A 157 -6.96 14.79 5.42
CA TRP A 157 -6.02 15.86 5.78
C TRP A 157 -4.54 15.45 5.65
N LYS A 158 -4.26 14.15 5.75
CA LYS A 158 -2.93 13.53 5.60
C LYS A 158 -2.73 12.84 4.24
N ASP A 159 -3.71 12.90 3.35
CA ASP A 159 -3.65 12.25 2.04
C ASP A 159 -2.69 13.02 1.10
N PRO A 160 -1.70 12.37 0.47
CA PRO A 160 -0.75 13.05 -0.42
C PRO A 160 -1.41 13.80 -1.58
N ALA A 161 -2.48 13.25 -2.18
CA ALA A 161 -3.22 13.90 -3.25
C ALA A 161 -3.97 15.14 -2.76
N TYR A 162 -4.51 15.11 -1.53
CA TYR A 162 -5.14 16.27 -0.91
C TYR A 162 -4.10 17.36 -0.59
N ILE A 163 -2.97 16.97 -0.01
CA ILE A 163 -1.86 17.88 0.34
C ILE A 163 -1.34 18.58 -0.92
N LYS A 164 -1.19 17.85 -2.04
CA LYS A 164 -0.74 18.41 -3.33
C LYS A 164 -1.66 19.48 -3.89
N LEU A 165 -2.97 19.40 -3.59
CA LEU A 165 -3.96 20.40 -4.02
C LEU A 165 -3.96 21.66 -3.15
N ILE A 166 -3.30 21.63 -1.99
CA ILE A 166 -3.20 22.77 -1.06
C ILE A 166 -1.71 23.08 -0.80
N PRO A 167 -1.08 23.84 -1.70
CA PRO A 167 0.35 24.16 -1.59
C PRO A 167 0.65 25.06 -0.38
N ASP A 168 -0.28 25.94 -0.01
CA ASP A 168 -0.13 26.84 1.14
C ASP A 168 -0.33 26.08 2.46
N GLU A 169 0.77 25.80 3.17
CA GLU A 169 0.77 25.02 4.42
C GLU A 169 -0.08 25.66 5.53
N ARG A 170 -0.23 26.99 5.52
CA ARG A 170 -1.01 27.72 6.53
C ARG A 170 -2.51 27.43 6.40
N LYS A 171 -2.95 26.96 5.23
CA LYS A 171 -4.35 26.60 4.94
C LYS A 171 -4.64 25.10 5.11
N ARG A 172 -3.63 24.28 5.40
CA ARG A 172 -3.81 22.84 5.58
C ARG A 172 -4.49 22.56 6.92
N VAL A 173 -5.45 21.64 6.89
CA VAL A 173 -6.11 21.11 8.09
C VAL A 173 -5.10 20.30 8.90
N LYS A 174 -5.10 20.49 10.22
CA LYS A 174 -4.25 19.74 11.17
C LYS A 174 -5.10 18.77 11.99
N GLU A 175 -4.45 17.79 12.61
CA GLU A 175 -5.11 16.84 13.52
C GLU A 175 -5.88 17.56 14.64
N SER A 176 -5.36 18.65 15.18
CA SER A 176 -6.00 19.47 16.23
C SER A 176 -7.30 20.16 15.79
N ASP A 177 -7.51 20.32 14.49
CA ASP A 177 -8.70 20.97 13.93
C ASP A 177 -9.87 19.99 13.78
N ILE A 178 -9.60 18.67 13.86
CA ILE A 178 -10.59 17.62 13.66
C ILE A 178 -11.44 17.45 14.91
N ILE A 179 -12.74 17.74 14.78
CA ILE A 179 -13.75 17.58 15.83
C ILE A 179 -14.21 16.12 15.85
N LEU A 180 -14.21 15.45 17.01
CA LEU A 180 -14.77 14.10 17.16
C LEU A 180 -16.32 14.12 17.27
N PRO A 181 -17.02 13.03 16.88
CA PRO A 181 -18.49 13.04 16.81
C PRO A 181 -19.16 13.30 18.17
N GLU A 182 -18.54 12.86 19.26
CA GLU A 182 -18.96 13.15 20.64
C GLU A 182 -19.19 14.65 20.89
N ARG A 183 -18.29 15.52 20.42
CA ARG A 183 -18.44 16.98 20.58
C ARG A 183 -19.63 17.51 19.80
N GLY A 184 -19.86 17.00 18.58
CA GLY A 184 -21.02 17.35 17.78
C GLY A 184 -22.33 16.95 18.47
N ARG A 185 -22.40 15.74 19.05
CA ARG A 185 -23.56 15.31 19.83
C ARG A 185 -23.78 16.12 21.10
N ALA A 186 -22.73 16.48 21.83
CA ALA A 186 -22.83 17.32 23.01
C ALA A 186 -23.49 18.67 22.66
N VAL A 187 -23.05 19.31 21.57
CA VAL A 187 -23.66 20.55 21.08
C VAL A 187 -25.09 20.33 20.60
N ALA A 188 -25.38 19.22 19.90
CA ALA A 188 -26.74 18.89 19.48
C ALA A 188 -27.70 18.77 20.67
N ALA A 189 -27.27 18.12 21.76
CA ALA A 189 -28.02 18.02 23.00
C ALA A 189 -28.21 19.41 23.65
N GLN A 190 -27.14 20.21 23.73
CA GLN A 190 -27.16 21.55 24.32
C GLN A 190 -28.19 22.48 23.63
N ILE A 191 -28.28 22.45 22.30
CA ILE A 191 -29.18 23.34 21.54
C ILE A 191 -30.60 22.77 21.37
N GLY A 192 -30.86 21.56 21.88
CA GLY A 192 -32.11 20.84 21.70
C GLY A 192 -32.38 20.46 20.24
N ALA A 193 -31.33 20.07 19.49
CA ALA A 193 -31.49 19.53 18.15
C ALA A 193 -32.15 18.14 18.21
N VAL A 194 -32.98 17.83 17.20
CA VAL A 194 -33.70 16.55 17.09
C VAL A 194 -32.72 15.40 16.84
N ALA A 195 -31.64 15.67 16.12
CA ALA A 195 -30.61 14.69 15.79
C ALA A 195 -29.31 15.40 15.37
N TYR A 196 -28.22 14.64 15.44
CA TYR A 196 -26.90 15.00 14.89
C TYR A 196 -26.52 14.02 13.79
N TYR A 197 -26.06 14.55 12.65
CA TYR A 197 -25.57 13.77 11.53
C TYR A 197 -24.23 14.30 11.04
N GLU A 198 -23.37 13.43 10.54
CA GLU A 198 -22.18 13.81 9.77
C GLU A 198 -22.37 13.51 8.28
N THR A 199 -21.74 14.32 7.43
CA THR A 199 -21.84 14.19 5.98
C THR A 199 -20.47 14.33 5.30
N SER A 200 -20.30 13.59 4.20
CA SER A 200 -19.26 13.84 3.21
C SER A 200 -19.84 13.77 1.82
N VAL A 201 -19.66 14.88 1.10
CA VAL A 201 -20.01 14.97 -0.32
C VAL A 201 -18.95 14.29 -1.21
N PHE A 202 -17.78 13.96 -0.66
CA PHE A 202 -16.73 13.18 -1.33
C PHE A 202 -17.12 11.70 -1.39
N SER A 203 -17.38 11.09 -0.23
CA SER A 203 -17.76 9.68 -0.15
C SER A 203 -19.24 9.45 -0.45
N GLY A 204 -20.07 10.49 -0.38
CA GLY A 204 -21.54 10.42 -0.41
C GLY A 204 -22.15 10.05 0.94
N PHE A 205 -21.33 9.84 1.98
CA PHE A 205 -21.80 9.42 3.30
C PHE A 205 -22.76 10.47 3.90
N GLY A 206 -23.89 9.99 4.43
CA GLY A 206 -24.86 10.80 5.17
C GLY A 206 -25.68 11.80 4.34
N VAL A 207 -25.31 12.08 3.08
CA VAL A 207 -25.94 13.13 2.25
C VAL A 207 -27.45 12.90 2.08
N ARG A 208 -27.88 11.70 1.70
CA ARG A 208 -29.32 11.40 1.56
C ARG A 208 -29.99 11.27 2.94
N SER A 209 -29.37 10.52 3.84
CA SER A 209 -29.91 10.19 5.17
C SER A 209 -30.23 11.45 6.00
N VAL A 210 -29.38 12.47 5.96
CA VAL A 210 -29.61 13.70 6.74
C VAL A 210 -30.87 14.43 6.30
N PHE A 211 -31.14 14.49 4.99
CA PHE A 211 -32.32 15.17 4.47
C PHE A 211 -33.59 14.33 4.63
N THR A 212 -33.52 13.00 4.48
CA THR A 212 -34.64 12.11 4.82
C THR A 212 -35.04 12.24 6.29
N ASN A 213 -34.07 12.34 7.21
CA ASN A 213 -34.36 12.54 8.63
C ASN A 213 -34.79 13.98 8.97
N ALA A 214 -34.34 14.99 8.23
CA ALA A 214 -34.88 16.34 8.32
C ALA A 214 -36.36 16.39 7.89
N ILE A 215 -36.74 15.66 6.83
CA ILE A 215 -38.14 15.48 6.43
C ILE A 215 -38.94 14.82 7.55
N ARG A 216 -38.45 13.72 8.14
CA ARG A 216 -39.10 13.08 9.29
C ARG A 216 -39.32 14.05 10.44
N ALA A 217 -38.31 14.85 10.78
CA ALA A 217 -38.41 15.86 11.83
C ALA A 217 -39.49 16.92 11.52
N ALA A 218 -39.54 17.42 10.29
CA ALA A 218 -40.58 18.36 9.83
C ALA A 218 -41.99 17.75 9.91
N LEU A 219 -42.18 16.54 9.37
CA LEU A 219 -43.47 15.87 9.34
C LEU A 219 -43.98 15.50 10.74
N LEU A 220 -43.08 15.09 11.64
CA LEU A 220 -43.43 14.84 13.04
C LEU A 220 -43.84 16.10 13.78
N HIS A 221 -43.11 17.21 13.57
CA HIS A 221 -43.49 18.50 14.14
C HIS A 221 -44.87 18.93 13.62
N ARG A 222 -45.12 18.80 12.31
CA ARG A 222 -46.44 19.07 11.72
C ARG A 222 -47.54 18.22 12.32
N ARG A 223 -47.30 16.92 12.51
CA ARG A 223 -48.28 16.00 13.14
C ARG A 223 -48.66 16.45 14.55
N GLN A 224 -47.72 17.00 15.32
CA GLN A 224 -48.02 17.56 16.65
C GLN A 224 -48.91 18.81 16.55
N THR A 225 -48.71 19.64 15.53
CA THR A 225 -49.53 20.85 15.30
C THR A 225 -50.88 20.57 14.60
N ARG A 226 -51.01 19.46 13.87
CA ARG A 226 -52.20 19.08 13.07
C ARG A 226 -52.78 17.75 13.56
N PHE A 227 -53.55 17.81 14.65
CA PHE A 227 -54.07 16.64 15.39
C PHE A 227 -54.77 15.56 14.54
N TRP A 228 -55.43 15.95 13.44
CA TRP A 228 -56.19 15.05 12.55
C TRP A 228 -55.42 14.51 11.33
N ALA A 229 -54.11 14.76 11.22
CA ALA A 229 -53.28 14.31 10.09
C ALA A 229 -52.98 12.80 10.16
N SER A 230 -53.98 11.96 9.87
CA SER A 230 -53.89 10.50 9.93
C SER A 230 -52.86 9.90 8.96
N HIS A 231 -52.61 10.57 7.82
CA HIS A 231 -51.61 10.15 6.83
C HIS A 231 -50.17 10.32 7.33
N LEU A 232 -49.93 11.07 8.41
CA LEU A 232 -48.61 11.21 9.04
C LEU A 232 -48.37 10.20 10.18
N LYS A 233 -49.30 9.25 10.40
CA LYS A 233 -49.18 8.27 11.49
C LYS A 233 -48.01 7.29 11.31
N SER A 234 -47.65 7.01 10.06
CA SER A 234 -46.55 6.11 9.66
C SER A 234 -45.16 6.74 9.85
N VAL A 235 -45.07 8.08 9.88
CA VAL A 235 -43.81 8.82 10.01
C VAL A 235 -43.09 8.44 11.29
N ARG A 236 -41.83 8.02 11.15
CA ARG A 236 -40.98 7.55 12.25
C ARG A 236 -40.12 8.69 12.79
N GLY A 237 -39.65 8.52 14.03
CA GLY A 237 -38.59 9.37 14.59
C GLY A 237 -37.31 9.31 13.76
N ALA A 238 -36.53 10.37 13.78
CA ALA A 238 -35.21 10.44 13.14
C ALA A 238 -34.36 9.21 13.50
N GLU A 239 -33.72 8.59 12.51
CA GLU A 239 -32.92 7.37 12.67
C GLU A 239 -31.49 7.70 13.13
N TRP A 240 -30.92 6.81 13.93
CA TRP A 240 -29.51 6.91 14.30
C TRP A 240 -28.64 6.65 13.07
N GLN A 241 -27.57 7.44 12.93
CA GLN A 241 -26.60 7.25 11.87
C GLN A 241 -25.48 6.34 12.35
N SER A 242 -25.22 5.26 11.62
CA SER A 242 -23.99 4.47 11.84
C SER A 242 -22.78 5.37 11.58
N PRO A 243 -21.75 5.37 12.45
CA PRO A 243 -20.58 6.21 12.27
C PRO A 243 -19.84 5.89 10.96
N TYR A 244 -19.19 6.90 10.39
CA TYR A 244 -18.40 6.71 9.18
C TYR A 244 -17.09 5.97 9.50
N LEU A 245 -16.96 4.74 8.99
CA LEU A 245 -15.70 4.02 9.05
C LEU A 245 -14.76 4.59 7.98
N ILE A 246 -13.64 5.16 8.42
CA ILE A 246 -12.61 5.62 7.48
C ILE A 246 -12.01 4.42 6.72
N PRO A 247 -11.59 4.60 5.46
CA PRO A 247 -10.87 3.56 4.74
C PRO A 247 -9.65 3.06 5.53
N PRO A 248 -9.31 1.76 5.44
CA PRO A 248 -8.06 1.27 6.01
C PRO A 248 -6.87 1.96 5.32
N PRO A 249 -5.74 2.14 6.03
CA PRO A 249 -4.52 2.64 5.41
C PRO A 249 -4.10 1.73 4.25
N PRO A 250 -3.62 2.29 3.12
CA PRO A 250 -3.16 1.49 1.99
C PRO A 250 -1.94 0.66 2.38
N THR A 251 -1.78 -0.49 1.73
CA THR A 251 -0.57 -1.31 1.85
C THR A 251 0.64 -0.50 1.37
N PRO A 252 1.79 -0.54 2.08
CA PRO A 252 3.01 0.12 1.63
C PRO A 252 3.44 -0.37 0.26
N GLU A 253 3.81 0.55 -0.63
CA GLU A 253 4.45 0.24 -1.90
C GLU A 253 5.97 0.13 -1.71
N HIS A 254 6.60 -0.76 -2.47
CA HIS A 254 8.05 -0.90 -2.48
C HIS A 254 8.60 -0.82 -3.90
N HIS A 255 9.70 -0.10 -4.03
CA HIS A 255 10.43 0.03 -5.27
C HIS A 255 11.81 -0.59 -5.08
N SER A 256 11.93 -1.86 -5.48
CA SER A 256 13.20 -2.58 -5.48
C SER A 256 14.26 -1.84 -6.30
N SER A 257 15.45 -1.66 -5.71
CA SER A 257 16.61 -1.04 -6.37
C SER A 257 16.96 -1.76 -7.67
N SER A 258 17.33 -1.05 -8.74
CA SER A 258 17.77 -1.67 -10.00
C SER A 258 19.12 -2.40 -9.86
N SER A 259 19.38 -3.38 -10.72
CA SER A 259 20.65 -4.11 -10.76
C SER A 259 21.81 -3.24 -11.24
N THR A 260 22.93 -3.28 -10.52
CA THR A 260 24.24 -2.74 -10.96
C THR A 260 25.17 -3.82 -11.51
N PHE A 261 24.70 -5.07 -11.62
CA PHE A 261 25.57 -6.22 -11.88
C PHE A 261 26.37 -6.12 -13.18
N ALA A 262 25.74 -5.61 -14.25
CA ALA A 262 26.42 -5.43 -15.54
C ALA A 262 27.51 -4.35 -15.47
N GLU A 263 27.25 -3.25 -14.76
CA GLU A 263 28.21 -2.15 -14.55
C GLU A 263 29.39 -2.61 -13.68
N ASP A 264 29.09 -3.39 -12.65
CA ASP A 264 30.10 -3.96 -11.76
C ASP A 264 31.04 -4.91 -12.53
N LEU A 265 30.50 -5.82 -13.35
CA LEU A 265 31.31 -6.68 -14.20
C LEU A 265 32.08 -5.89 -15.27
N SER A 266 31.49 -4.85 -15.86
CA SER A 266 32.21 -3.98 -16.80
C SER A 266 33.44 -3.34 -16.13
N SER A 267 33.29 -2.85 -14.90
CA SER A 267 34.42 -2.27 -14.17
C SER A 267 35.51 -3.28 -13.79
N LEU A 268 35.16 -4.56 -13.60
CA LEU A 268 36.13 -5.64 -13.39
C LEU A 268 36.89 -6.04 -14.67
N ALA A 269 36.40 -5.65 -15.84
CA ALA A 269 37.14 -5.81 -17.10
C ALA A 269 38.17 -4.69 -17.33
N SER A 270 38.23 -3.68 -16.45
CA SER A 270 39.18 -2.57 -16.57
C SER A 270 40.60 -3.00 -16.21
N PRO A 271 41.65 -2.37 -16.80
CA PRO A 271 43.03 -2.70 -16.50
C PRO A 271 43.42 -2.54 -15.03
N ASP A 272 42.72 -1.67 -14.28
CA ASP A 272 42.98 -1.34 -12.87
C ASP A 272 42.10 -2.13 -11.90
N ALA A 273 41.38 -3.16 -12.37
CA ALA A 273 40.55 -3.99 -11.53
C ALA A 273 41.37 -4.68 -10.41
N PRO A 274 40.83 -4.76 -9.19
CA PRO A 274 41.54 -5.33 -8.05
C PRO A 274 41.53 -6.88 -8.09
N PHE A 275 42.58 -7.49 -7.57
CA PHE A 275 42.74 -8.94 -7.45
C PHE A 275 42.67 -9.74 -8.77
N PRO A 276 43.45 -9.36 -9.81
CA PRO A 276 43.62 -10.23 -10.96
C PRO A 276 44.43 -11.47 -10.58
N ASP A 277 43.98 -12.62 -11.04
CA ASP A 277 44.60 -13.94 -10.88
C ASP A 277 44.99 -14.53 -12.25
N VAL A 278 44.81 -13.76 -13.33
CA VAL A 278 45.31 -14.04 -14.69
C VAL A 278 45.98 -12.81 -15.28
N GLU A 279 47.19 -12.98 -15.79
CA GLU A 279 47.90 -11.99 -16.60
C GLU A 279 48.21 -12.56 -17.98
N PHE A 280 47.69 -11.87 -18.99
CA PHE A 280 48.00 -12.13 -20.38
C PHE A 280 49.17 -11.27 -20.82
N ILE A 281 50.27 -11.90 -21.22
CA ILE A 281 51.48 -11.22 -21.67
C ILE A 281 51.42 -11.10 -23.19
N CYS A 282 51.22 -9.88 -23.69
CA CYS A 282 51.21 -9.52 -25.11
C CYS A 282 52.58 -8.95 -25.52
N LEU A 283 52.78 -8.76 -26.83
CA LEU A 283 53.99 -8.11 -27.34
C LEU A 283 54.08 -6.63 -26.91
N ASP A 284 52.93 -5.96 -26.80
CA ASP A 284 52.78 -4.52 -26.56
C ASP A 284 52.37 -4.16 -25.12
N GLY A 285 52.21 -5.14 -24.23
CA GLY A 285 51.76 -4.89 -22.86
C GLY A 285 51.24 -6.12 -22.13
N THR A 286 50.48 -5.88 -21.05
CA THR A 286 49.86 -6.94 -20.23
C THR A 286 48.40 -6.62 -19.98
N VAL A 287 47.53 -7.61 -20.14
CA VAL A 287 46.10 -7.51 -19.80
C VAL A 287 45.80 -8.38 -18.59
N ARG A 288 45.16 -7.78 -17.59
CA ARG A 288 44.83 -8.44 -16.32
C ARG A 288 43.36 -8.88 -16.33
N ALA A 289 43.07 -10.05 -15.76
CA ALA A 289 41.74 -10.62 -15.73
C ALA A 289 41.55 -11.57 -14.53
N HIS A 290 40.31 -12.05 -14.37
CA HIS A 290 39.85 -12.96 -13.33
C HIS A 290 39.51 -14.34 -13.89
N ALA A 291 40.16 -15.39 -13.37
CA ALA A 291 40.13 -16.75 -13.86
C ALA A 291 38.72 -17.33 -13.83
N ILE A 292 37.97 -17.09 -12.75
CA ILE A 292 36.60 -17.60 -12.64
C ILE A 292 35.66 -17.05 -13.71
N LEU A 293 35.78 -15.77 -14.07
CA LEU A 293 34.95 -15.14 -15.11
C LEU A 293 35.33 -15.64 -16.50
N LEU A 294 36.63 -15.80 -16.75
CA LEU A 294 37.15 -16.39 -18.00
C LEU A 294 36.71 -17.86 -18.15
N ALA A 295 36.85 -18.64 -17.08
CA ALA A 295 36.42 -20.03 -17.03
C ALA A 295 34.91 -20.18 -17.20
N ALA A 296 34.10 -19.31 -16.60
CA ALA A 296 32.66 -19.29 -16.81
C ALA A 296 32.28 -18.94 -18.26
N ALA A 297 33.07 -18.10 -18.93
CA ALA A 297 32.79 -17.63 -20.28
C ALA A 297 33.28 -18.59 -21.38
N SER A 298 34.35 -19.35 -21.16
CA SER A 298 34.92 -20.31 -22.13
C SER A 298 35.27 -21.65 -21.50
N LEU A 299 34.88 -22.74 -22.15
CA LEU A 299 35.26 -24.10 -21.73
C LEU A 299 36.74 -24.38 -21.98
N ASP A 300 37.33 -23.77 -23.02
CA ASP A 300 38.76 -23.92 -23.31
C ASP A 300 39.59 -23.18 -22.24
N LEU A 301 39.19 -21.95 -21.86
CA LEU A 301 39.84 -21.23 -20.77
C LEU A 301 39.65 -21.96 -19.42
N HIS A 302 38.49 -22.55 -19.16
CA HIS A 302 38.29 -23.40 -17.98
C HIS A 302 39.28 -24.58 -17.95
N ARG A 303 39.46 -25.29 -19.07
CA ARG A 303 40.44 -26.38 -19.19
C ARG A 303 41.88 -25.92 -18.98
N ILE A 304 42.25 -24.77 -19.52
CA ILE A 304 43.59 -24.19 -19.36
C ILE A 304 43.84 -23.83 -17.88
N LEU A 305 42.91 -23.10 -17.27
CA LEU A 305 43.08 -22.50 -15.94
C LEU A 305 42.85 -23.49 -14.80
N SER A 306 42.23 -24.64 -15.04
CA SER A 306 42.00 -25.67 -14.01
C SER A 306 43.19 -26.61 -13.78
N THR A 307 44.22 -26.57 -14.63
CA THR A 307 45.37 -27.49 -14.55
C THR A 307 46.46 -26.99 -13.58
N ASP A 308 47.08 -27.93 -12.86
CA ASP A 308 48.00 -27.67 -11.74
C ASP A 308 49.44 -27.27 -12.14
N GLY A 309 49.63 -26.73 -13.35
CA GLY A 309 50.90 -26.14 -13.76
C GLY A 309 51.99 -27.15 -14.10
N SER A 310 51.98 -27.64 -15.35
CA SER A 310 53.17 -27.81 -16.20
C SER A 310 52.73 -28.36 -17.56
N THR A 311 52.33 -27.47 -18.47
CA THR A 311 52.31 -27.80 -19.90
C THR A 311 53.23 -26.80 -20.60
N ALA A 312 54.50 -27.19 -20.72
CA ALA A 312 55.34 -26.66 -21.77
C ALA A 312 54.91 -27.31 -23.09
N GLU A 313 54.60 -26.45 -24.07
CA GLU A 313 55.01 -26.53 -25.49
C GLU A 313 54.71 -27.87 -26.20
N ASP A 314 53.79 -27.98 -27.16
CA ASP A 314 53.61 -27.19 -28.37
C ASP A 314 52.15 -27.29 -28.86
N GLY A 315 51.65 -26.24 -29.52
CA GLY A 315 50.47 -26.36 -30.39
C GLY A 315 49.18 -25.65 -29.96
N HIS A 316 49.13 -24.93 -28.83
CA HIS A 316 47.98 -24.05 -28.60
C HIS A 316 47.99 -22.89 -29.61
N ALA A 317 46.84 -22.63 -30.24
CA ALA A 317 46.74 -21.65 -31.31
C ALA A 317 46.91 -20.19 -30.82
N CYS A 318 46.61 -19.91 -29.55
CA CYS A 318 46.73 -18.56 -28.97
C CYS A 318 48.00 -18.30 -28.14
N PHE A 319 48.57 -19.33 -27.50
CA PHE A 319 49.58 -19.14 -26.45
C PHE A 319 50.91 -19.77 -26.84
N THR A 320 51.99 -19.06 -26.55
CA THR A 320 53.36 -19.57 -26.65
C THR A 320 53.79 -20.21 -25.34
N LYS A 321 53.29 -19.73 -24.20
CA LYS A 321 53.64 -20.22 -22.87
C LYS A 321 52.48 -20.06 -21.89
N ILE A 322 52.26 -21.07 -21.06
CA ILE A 322 51.26 -21.08 -20.00
C ILE A 322 51.97 -21.51 -18.71
N THR A 323 51.91 -20.66 -17.69
CA THR A 323 52.50 -20.97 -16.37
C THR A 323 51.54 -20.59 -15.26
N ALA A 324 51.53 -21.37 -14.18
CA ALA A 324 50.81 -21.05 -12.96
C ALA A 324 51.82 -20.92 -11.82
N THR A 325 51.72 -19.85 -11.05
CA THR A 325 52.57 -19.59 -9.88
C THR A 325 51.69 -19.40 -8.65
N THR A 326 52.21 -19.75 -7.48
CA THR A 326 51.51 -19.51 -6.21
C THR A 326 51.96 -18.17 -5.65
N THR A 327 51.01 -17.30 -5.33
CA THR A 327 51.28 -16.01 -4.71
C THR A 327 51.61 -16.18 -3.23
N GLU A 328 52.12 -15.12 -2.59
CA GLU A 328 52.35 -15.07 -1.14
C GLU A 328 51.09 -15.36 -0.31
N ARG A 329 49.90 -15.20 -0.91
CA ARG A 329 48.60 -15.46 -0.27
C ARG A 329 48.10 -16.88 -0.48
N ASN A 330 48.94 -17.80 -0.98
CA ASN A 330 48.56 -19.14 -1.42
C ASN A 330 47.46 -19.17 -2.50
N SER A 331 47.25 -18.06 -3.23
CA SER A 331 46.37 -18.03 -4.40
C SER A 331 47.15 -18.36 -5.68
N ARG A 332 46.47 -18.84 -6.72
CA ARG A 332 47.10 -19.09 -8.03
C ARG A 332 47.11 -17.81 -8.87
N LEU A 333 48.24 -17.53 -9.51
CA LEU A 333 48.40 -16.52 -10.55
C LEU A 333 48.80 -17.22 -11.85
N HIS A 334 47.96 -17.09 -12.88
CA HIS A 334 48.19 -17.66 -14.20
C HIS A 334 48.83 -16.62 -15.13
N LEU A 335 49.99 -16.94 -15.69
CA LEU A 335 50.68 -16.12 -16.69
C LEU A 335 50.53 -16.80 -18.06
N LEU A 336 49.83 -16.13 -18.99
CA LEU A 336 49.50 -16.63 -20.32
C LEU A 336 50.19 -15.76 -21.38
N THR A 337 51.30 -16.24 -21.94
CA THR A 337 52.02 -15.51 -23.00
C THR A 337 51.36 -15.77 -24.35
N LEU A 338 50.87 -14.72 -24.99
CA LEU A 338 50.22 -14.79 -26.30
C LEU A 338 51.23 -14.80 -27.44
N ARG A 339 50.80 -15.37 -28.58
CA ARG A 339 51.52 -15.19 -29.85
C ARG A 339 51.55 -13.72 -30.25
N THR A 340 52.61 -13.30 -30.95
CA THR A 340 52.90 -11.91 -31.30
C THR A 340 51.85 -11.21 -32.16
N GLU A 341 50.95 -11.96 -32.80
CA GLU A 341 49.83 -11.42 -33.59
C GLU A 341 48.67 -10.88 -32.74
N PHE A 342 48.63 -11.20 -31.45
CA PHE A 342 47.58 -10.75 -30.54
C PHE A 342 48.07 -9.60 -29.65
N LEU A 343 47.57 -8.40 -29.93
CA LEU A 343 47.88 -7.18 -29.20
C LEU A 343 46.93 -6.95 -28.01
N THR A 344 47.37 -6.11 -27.08
CA THR A 344 46.64 -5.72 -25.86
C THR A 344 45.24 -5.18 -26.19
N ARG A 345 45.09 -4.37 -27.25
CA ARG A 345 43.78 -3.81 -27.66
C ARG A 345 42.75 -4.87 -28.04
N THR A 346 43.15 -5.86 -28.84
CA THR A 346 42.29 -6.98 -29.23
C THR A 346 41.88 -7.80 -28.03
N LEU A 347 42.81 -8.03 -27.11
CA LEU A 347 42.55 -8.83 -25.92
C LEU A 347 41.64 -8.10 -24.92
N LEU A 348 41.77 -6.79 -24.75
CA LEU A 348 40.86 -5.99 -23.92
C LEU A 348 39.42 -6.08 -24.43
N GLN A 349 39.20 -6.06 -25.75
CA GLN A 349 37.86 -6.26 -26.34
C GLN A 349 37.31 -7.66 -26.06
N LEU A 350 38.15 -8.70 -26.16
CA LEU A 350 37.76 -10.06 -25.80
C LEU A 350 37.37 -10.13 -24.32
N VAL A 351 38.23 -9.69 -23.41
CA VAL A 351 37.97 -9.72 -21.95
C VAL A 351 36.71 -8.94 -21.62
N HIS A 352 36.55 -7.74 -22.18
CA HIS A 352 35.34 -6.93 -21.99
C HIS A 352 34.09 -7.67 -22.45
N PHE A 353 34.12 -8.33 -23.62
CA PHE A 353 33.01 -9.14 -24.10
C PHE A 353 32.72 -10.31 -23.16
N LEU A 354 33.73 -11.04 -22.67
CA LEU A 354 33.52 -12.17 -21.75
C LEU A 354 32.83 -11.72 -20.45
N TYR A 355 33.06 -10.48 -20.02
CA TYR A 355 32.56 -9.90 -18.77
C TYR A 355 31.19 -9.23 -18.92
N THR A 356 30.90 -8.67 -20.08
CA THR A 356 29.70 -7.81 -20.26
C THR A 356 28.76 -8.30 -21.36
N GLY A 357 29.23 -9.19 -22.24
CA GLY A 357 28.54 -9.54 -23.48
C GLY A 357 28.48 -8.40 -24.50
N ILE A 358 29.11 -7.25 -24.20
CA ILE A 358 29.15 -6.07 -25.07
C ILE A 358 30.45 -6.10 -25.86
N LEU A 359 30.32 -5.98 -27.17
CA LEU A 359 31.44 -5.93 -28.10
C LEU A 359 31.53 -4.55 -28.73
N ASP A 360 32.59 -3.81 -28.37
CA ASP A 360 33.02 -2.60 -29.07
C ASP A 360 34.13 -2.98 -30.05
N MET A 361 33.80 -3.16 -31.33
CA MET A 361 34.76 -3.58 -32.36
C MET A 361 35.45 -2.38 -32.99
N ALA A 362 36.78 -2.44 -33.05
CA ALA A 362 37.58 -1.52 -33.84
C ALA A 362 37.94 -2.19 -35.17
N ALA A 363 37.99 -1.43 -36.27
CA ALA A 363 38.23 -1.99 -37.59
C ALA A 363 39.57 -2.77 -37.70
N ASP A 364 40.58 -2.33 -36.98
CA ASP A 364 41.92 -2.94 -36.93
C ASP A 364 41.99 -4.23 -36.08
N THR A 365 40.98 -4.50 -35.24
CA THR A 365 40.99 -5.65 -34.33
C THR A 365 40.12 -6.81 -34.80
N VAL A 366 39.35 -6.66 -35.87
CA VAL A 366 38.34 -7.65 -36.31
C VAL A 366 38.94 -9.04 -36.60
N GLN A 367 39.97 -9.13 -37.45
CA GLN A 367 40.57 -10.42 -37.80
C GLN A 367 41.30 -11.08 -36.61
N PRO A 368 42.15 -10.37 -35.84
CA PRO A 368 42.76 -10.94 -34.65
C PRO A 368 41.72 -11.39 -33.61
N LEU A 369 40.65 -10.62 -33.42
CA LEU A 369 39.58 -10.95 -32.46
C LEU A 369 38.79 -12.20 -32.89
N GLN A 370 38.51 -12.34 -34.19
CA GLN A 370 37.85 -13.53 -34.73
C GLN A 370 38.70 -14.79 -34.50
N ARG A 371 40.01 -14.73 -34.78
CA ARG A 371 40.92 -15.87 -34.54
C ARG A 371 40.98 -16.21 -33.04
N LEU A 372 41.07 -15.21 -32.17
CA LEU A 372 41.02 -15.43 -30.72
C LEU A 372 39.71 -16.10 -30.28
N SER A 373 38.57 -15.62 -30.78
CA SER A 373 37.27 -16.15 -30.38
C SER A 373 37.07 -17.60 -30.85
N GLU A 374 37.55 -17.95 -32.04
CA GLU A 374 37.52 -19.31 -32.57
C GLU A 374 38.44 -20.25 -31.77
N ASN A 375 39.69 -19.84 -31.55
CA ASN A 375 40.70 -20.65 -30.87
C ASN A 375 40.44 -20.82 -29.37
N LEU A 376 39.73 -19.88 -28.74
CA LEU A 376 39.30 -19.96 -27.33
C LEU A 376 37.85 -20.45 -27.18
N GLY A 377 37.22 -20.90 -28.27
CA GLY A 377 35.89 -21.53 -28.24
C GLY A 377 34.75 -20.59 -27.83
N VAL A 378 34.89 -19.28 -28.02
CA VAL A 378 33.89 -18.26 -27.69
C VAL A 378 32.89 -18.12 -28.85
N LYS A 379 32.09 -19.17 -29.05
CA LYS A 379 31.18 -19.32 -30.20
C LYS A 379 30.22 -18.14 -30.41
N PHE A 380 29.74 -17.54 -29.32
CA PHE A 380 28.83 -16.40 -29.38
C PHE A 380 29.50 -15.15 -29.96
N LEU A 381 30.77 -14.92 -29.59
CA LEU A 381 31.55 -13.81 -30.13
C LEU A 381 31.83 -14.01 -31.63
N THR A 382 32.21 -15.22 -32.05
CA THR A 382 32.41 -15.54 -33.48
C THR A 382 31.14 -15.26 -34.30
N LYS A 383 29.95 -15.57 -33.77
CA LYS A 383 28.68 -15.27 -34.44
C LYS A 383 28.42 -13.76 -34.58
N ILE A 384 28.68 -12.98 -33.54
CA ILE A 384 28.50 -11.51 -33.56
C ILE A 384 29.47 -10.88 -34.57
N ILE A 385 30.73 -11.32 -34.57
CA ILE A 385 31.73 -10.83 -35.52
C ILE A 385 31.31 -11.16 -36.96
N ALA A 386 30.90 -12.41 -37.23
CA ALA A 386 30.43 -12.83 -38.56
C ALA A 386 29.20 -12.02 -39.02
N SER A 387 28.25 -11.77 -38.12
CA SER A 387 27.07 -10.95 -38.40
C SER A 387 27.46 -9.52 -38.78
N ARG A 388 28.36 -8.88 -38.03
CA ARG A 388 28.84 -7.52 -38.33
C ARG A 388 29.67 -7.42 -39.61
N LEU A 389 30.38 -8.49 -39.98
CA LEU A 389 31.12 -8.58 -41.25
C LEU A 389 30.22 -8.79 -42.46
N SER A 390 29.08 -9.47 -42.30
CA SER A 390 28.19 -9.81 -43.42
C SER A 390 27.42 -8.63 -44.01
N GLY A 391 27.24 -7.52 -43.27
CA GLY A 391 26.75 -6.22 -43.80
C GLY A 391 25.39 -6.19 -44.54
N ASP A 392 24.65 -7.30 -44.60
CA ASP A 392 23.58 -7.52 -45.60
C ASP A 392 22.14 -7.31 -45.06
N GLY A 393 21.96 -6.54 -43.99
CA GLY A 393 20.65 -6.34 -43.37
C GLY A 393 20.44 -4.93 -42.83
N ASP A 394 19.18 -4.56 -42.62
CA ASP A 394 18.77 -3.33 -41.92
C ASP A 394 19.53 -3.22 -40.58
N ASP A 395 20.31 -2.15 -40.40
CA ASP A 395 21.24 -1.97 -39.26
C ASP A 395 20.55 -2.17 -37.90
N ALA A 396 19.24 -1.87 -37.84
CA ALA A 396 18.43 -2.07 -36.64
C ALA A 396 18.18 -3.55 -36.33
N GLN A 397 17.90 -4.38 -37.34
CA GLN A 397 17.61 -5.81 -37.16
C GLN A 397 18.87 -6.62 -36.84
N SER A 398 20.01 -6.24 -37.44
CA SER A 398 21.30 -6.88 -37.17
C SER A 398 21.77 -6.62 -35.72
N GLU A 399 21.60 -5.38 -35.22
CA GLU A 399 21.90 -5.04 -33.83
C GLU A 399 20.92 -5.70 -32.83
N GLU A 400 19.63 -5.82 -33.15
CA GLU A 400 18.68 -6.56 -32.31
C GLU A 400 19.03 -8.06 -32.23
N GLY A 401 19.44 -8.66 -33.36
CA GLY A 401 19.95 -10.03 -33.42
C GLY A 401 21.21 -10.22 -32.57
N ASN A 402 22.17 -9.30 -32.67
CA ASN A 402 23.40 -9.33 -31.86
C ASN A 402 23.10 -9.18 -30.36
N LEU A 403 22.16 -8.30 -29.98
CA LEU A 403 21.72 -8.16 -28.61
C LEU A 403 21.10 -9.46 -28.05
N ALA A 404 20.33 -10.19 -28.87
CA ALA A 404 19.77 -11.49 -28.49
C ALA A 404 20.89 -12.54 -28.26
N ILE A 405 21.89 -12.58 -29.14
CA ILE A 405 23.07 -13.46 -29.00
C ILE A 405 23.83 -13.12 -27.71
N SER A 406 24.06 -11.84 -27.42
CA SER A 406 24.73 -11.40 -26.18
C SER A 406 23.95 -11.76 -24.92
N LYS A 407 22.61 -11.60 -24.92
CA LYS A 407 21.75 -12.05 -23.81
C LYS A 407 21.85 -13.55 -23.58
N GLN A 408 21.87 -14.35 -24.65
CA GLN A 408 22.04 -15.80 -24.55
C GLN A 408 23.42 -16.18 -24.00
N PHE A 409 24.49 -15.52 -24.46
CA PHE A 409 25.84 -15.71 -23.93
C PHE A 409 25.90 -15.42 -22.42
N LEU A 410 25.38 -14.28 -21.98
CA LEU A 410 25.38 -13.89 -20.57
C LEU A 410 24.60 -14.88 -19.70
N SER A 411 23.46 -15.36 -20.17
CA SER A 411 22.68 -16.39 -19.48
C SER A 411 23.49 -17.67 -19.26
N GLU A 412 24.15 -18.17 -20.30
CA GLU A 412 24.97 -19.39 -20.22
C GLU A 412 26.21 -19.19 -19.34
N ARG A 413 26.89 -18.05 -19.48
CA ARG A 413 28.04 -17.71 -18.64
C ARG A 413 27.63 -17.61 -17.17
N ASN A 414 26.54 -16.90 -16.84
CA ASN A 414 26.07 -16.77 -15.46
C ASN A 414 25.70 -18.13 -14.86
N ARG A 415 25.04 -19.00 -15.64
CA ARG A 415 24.75 -20.38 -15.23
C ARG A 415 26.02 -21.16 -14.89
N ARG A 416 27.06 -21.06 -15.72
CA ARG A 416 28.36 -21.72 -15.47
C ARG A 416 29.08 -21.11 -14.28
N LEU A 417 29.07 -19.78 -14.15
CA LEU A 417 29.62 -19.06 -12.99
C LEU A 417 28.97 -19.57 -11.70
N ALA A 418 27.65 -19.81 -11.69
CA ALA A 418 26.94 -20.30 -10.50
C ALA A 418 27.44 -21.68 -10.08
N VAL A 419 27.62 -22.58 -11.04
CA VAL A 419 28.14 -23.92 -10.79
C VAL A 419 29.57 -23.86 -10.27
N LEU A 420 30.45 -23.11 -10.94
CA LEU A 420 31.86 -22.99 -10.55
C LEU A 420 32.04 -22.29 -9.20
N ALA A 421 31.17 -21.34 -8.86
CA ALA A 421 31.22 -20.59 -7.62
C ALA A 421 30.65 -21.36 -6.41
N GLN A 422 29.75 -22.31 -6.64
CA GLN A 422 29.17 -23.14 -5.58
C GLN A 422 30.00 -24.41 -5.29
N ASP A 423 30.88 -24.80 -6.21
CA ASP A 423 31.80 -25.91 -6.01
C ASP A 423 32.75 -25.63 -4.83
N SER A 424 32.73 -26.53 -3.84
CA SER A 424 33.54 -26.40 -2.63
C SER A 424 35.04 -26.69 -2.89
N HIS A 425 35.37 -27.26 -4.05
CA HIS A 425 36.74 -27.55 -4.47
C HIS A 425 37.16 -26.72 -5.70
N THR A 426 36.49 -25.58 -5.93
CA THR A 426 36.78 -24.70 -7.05
C THR A 426 38.25 -24.24 -7.03
N PRO A 427 39.04 -24.46 -8.10
CA PRO A 427 40.46 -24.08 -8.14
C PRO A 427 40.68 -22.56 -8.29
N TYR A 428 39.59 -21.81 -8.47
CA TYR A 428 39.61 -20.37 -8.71
C TYR A 428 39.45 -19.54 -7.44
N SER A 429 39.24 -20.18 -6.28
CA SER A 429 39.08 -19.47 -5.01
C SER A 429 40.40 -18.83 -4.59
N ASP A 430 40.37 -17.53 -4.28
CA ASP A 430 41.53 -16.77 -3.78
C ASP A 430 41.36 -16.35 -2.31
N VAL A 431 40.19 -16.62 -1.72
CA VAL A 431 39.89 -16.45 -0.30
C VAL A 431 38.84 -17.46 0.15
N SER A 432 38.89 -17.89 1.40
CA SER A 432 37.84 -18.69 2.03
C SER A 432 37.31 -17.99 3.28
N PHE A 433 36.00 -18.01 3.47
CA PHE A 433 35.36 -17.56 4.71
C PHE A 433 35.17 -18.75 5.64
N GLN A 434 35.72 -18.68 6.84
CA GLN A 434 35.46 -19.65 7.90
C GLN A 434 34.18 -19.23 8.64
N ALA A 435 33.07 -19.88 8.28
CA ALA A 435 31.74 -19.64 8.83
C ALA A 435 31.54 -20.32 10.20
N ALA A 436 30.32 -20.28 10.74
CA ALA A 436 29.96 -21.05 11.92
C ALA A 436 30.35 -22.54 11.77
N ASP A 437 30.67 -23.17 12.91
CA ASP A 437 31.16 -24.56 13.00
C ASP A 437 32.51 -24.82 12.30
N GLY A 438 33.22 -23.76 11.88
CA GLY A 438 34.55 -23.84 11.29
C GLY A 438 34.56 -24.23 9.81
N VAL A 439 33.39 -24.32 9.16
CA VAL A 439 33.25 -24.68 7.75
C VAL A 439 33.86 -23.60 6.85
N LEU A 440 34.71 -24.01 5.92
CA LEU A 440 35.30 -23.12 4.92
C LEU A 440 34.38 -22.98 3.70
N VAL A 441 34.02 -21.74 3.36
CA VAL A 441 33.23 -21.39 2.18
C VAL A 441 34.13 -20.64 1.19
N PRO A 442 34.48 -21.22 0.03
CA PRO A 442 35.34 -20.57 -0.95
C PRO A 442 34.66 -19.34 -1.57
N SER A 443 35.46 -18.35 -1.93
CA SER A 443 35.02 -17.10 -2.52
C SER A 443 36.09 -16.45 -3.41
N PHE A 444 35.73 -15.32 -4.04
CA PHE A 444 36.49 -14.64 -5.09
C PHE A 444 36.59 -13.15 -4.77
N ARG A 445 37.76 -12.67 -4.35
CA ARG A 445 37.97 -11.28 -3.87
C ARG A 445 37.52 -10.26 -4.91
N GLY A 446 37.89 -10.45 -6.18
CA GLY A 446 37.52 -9.53 -7.26
C GLY A 446 36.00 -9.30 -7.35
N LEU A 447 35.22 -10.38 -7.35
CA LEU A 447 33.75 -10.30 -7.43
C LEU A 447 33.14 -9.70 -6.17
N VAL A 448 33.52 -10.18 -4.98
CA VAL A 448 32.86 -9.76 -3.75
C VAL A 448 33.21 -8.33 -3.34
N THR A 449 34.45 -7.90 -3.57
CA THR A 449 34.92 -6.52 -3.36
C THR A 449 34.13 -5.54 -4.22
N LYS A 450 33.85 -5.91 -5.47
CA LYS A 450 33.10 -5.03 -6.37
C LYS A 450 31.62 -4.90 -5.97
N ARG A 451 31.06 -5.98 -5.43
CA ARG A 451 29.61 -6.12 -5.20
C ARG A 451 29.18 -5.84 -3.75
N SER A 452 30.14 -5.67 -2.84
CA SER A 452 29.91 -5.33 -1.43
C SER A 452 30.89 -4.25 -1.00
N SER A 453 30.37 -3.08 -0.58
CA SER A 453 31.21 -2.01 -0.04
C SER A 453 31.93 -2.43 1.24
N PHE A 454 31.31 -3.28 2.05
CA PHE A 454 31.91 -3.88 3.23
C PHE A 454 33.14 -4.75 2.87
N MET A 455 32.99 -5.66 1.91
CA MET A 455 34.12 -6.50 1.47
C MET A 455 35.17 -5.70 0.70
N SER A 456 34.76 -4.64 0.01
CA SER A 456 35.68 -3.69 -0.60
C SER A 456 36.59 -3.03 0.44
N ALA A 457 36.00 -2.51 1.51
CA ALA A 457 36.76 -1.93 2.61
C ALA A 457 37.69 -2.98 3.25
N MET A 458 37.20 -4.20 3.48
CA MET A 458 37.98 -5.29 4.07
C MET A 458 39.21 -5.69 3.24
N PHE A 459 39.07 -5.81 1.92
CA PHE A 459 40.14 -6.35 1.08
C PHE A 459 40.99 -5.28 0.39
N CYS A 460 40.43 -4.13 0.02
CA CYS A 460 41.16 -3.02 -0.61
C CYS A 460 41.65 -1.97 0.40
N GLY A 461 41.15 -2.00 1.64
CA GLY A 461 41.65 -1.16 2.73
C GLY A 461 42.93 -1.71 3.37
N SER A 462 43.44 -1.00 4.37
CA SER A 462 44.64 -1.38 5.13
C SER A 462 44.31 -2.27 6.34
N PHE A 463 43.56 -3.35 6.11
CA PHE A 463 43.15 -4.29 7.17
C PHE A 463 43.93 -5.60 7.07
N GLU A 464 44.07 -6.33 8.18
CA GLU A 464 44.82 -7.60 8.22
C GLU A 464 44.23 -8.66 7.29
N GLU A 465 42.91 -8.65 7.11
CA GLU A 465 42.13 -9.51 6.22
C GLU A 465 42.61 -9.44 4.77
N GLN A 466 43.23 -8.32 4.36
CA GLN A 466 43.79 -8.17 3.03
C GLN A 466 44.81 -9.27 2.69
N ALA A 467 45.66 -9.66 3.65
CA ALA A 467 46.73 -10.62 3.44
C ALA A 467 46.33 -12.07 3.80
N LYS A 468 45.22 -12.27 4.50
CA LYS A 468 44.81 -13.59 4.99
C LYS A 468 44.12 -14.43 3.90
N PRO A 469 44.50 -15.72 3.72
CA PRO A 469 43.79 -16.63 2.81
C PRO A 469 42.44 -17.09 3.38
N VAL A 470 42.28 -17.06 4.71
CA VAL A 470 41.06 -17.45 5.42
C VAL A 470 40.58 -16.30 6.30
N ILE A 471 39.32 -15.90 6.12
CA ILE A 471 38.67 -14.80 6.86
C ILE A 471 37.64 -15.39 7.84
N GLN A 472 37.70 -14.97 9.09
CA GLN A 472 36.84 -15.48 10.16
C GLN A 472 35.48 -14.77 10.16
N ILE A 473 34.40 -15.55 10.04
CA ILE A 473 33.01 -15.07 10.18
C ILE A 473 32.20 -16.12 10.98
N PRO A 474 32.55 -16.34 12.27
CA PRO A 474 32.07 -17.50 13.04
C PRO A 474 30.59 -17.44 13.42
N ASP A 475 29.92 -16.31 13.25
CA ASP A 475 28.55 -16.05 13.65
C ASP A 475 27.53 -16.20 12.52
N ILE A 476 27.98 -16.53 11.30
CA ILE A 476 27.10 -16.73 10.14
C ILE A 476 27.03 -18.21 9.79
N ASP A 477 25.81 -18.73 9.65
CA ASP A 477 25.55 -20.08 9.15
C ASP A 477 26.11 -20.26 7.72
N PRO A 478 26.84 -21.37 7.44
CA PRO A 478 27.46 -21.59 6.14
C PRO A 478 26.48 -21.58 4.95
N ALA A 479 25.24 -22.04 5.12
CA ALA A 479 24.23 -22.02 4.06
C ALA A 479 23.74 -20.58 3.80
N ILE A 480 23.52 -19.79 4.85
CA ILE A 480 23.15 -18.37 4.74
C ILE A 480 24.26 -17.56 4.06
N LEU A 481 25.52 -17.83 4.40
CA LEU A 481 26.66 -17.21 3.73
C LEU A 481 26.71 -17.57 2.24
N ARG A 482 26.48 -18.84 1.89
CA ARG A 482 26.41 -19.30 0.50
C ARG A 482 25.30 -18.62 -0.29
N TYR A 483 24.15 -18.35 0.33
CA TYR A 483 23.08 -17.57 -0.30
C TYR A 483 23.49 -16.12 -0.58
N CYS A 484 24.17 -15.46 0.35
CA CYS A 484 24.66 -14.10 0.15
C CYS A 484 25.74 -14.05 -0.94
N LEU A 485 26.68 -14.99 -0.94
CA LEU A 485 27.69 -15.12 -2.00
C LEU A 485 27.05 -15.41 -3.36
N PHE A 486 26.03 -16.28 -3.41
CA PHE A 486 25.26 -16.53 -4.63
C PHE A 486 24.68 -15.24 -5.20
N PHE A 487 24.10 -14.37 -4.37
CA PHE A 487 23.64 -13.05 -4.83
C PHE A 487 24.78 -12.19 -5.37
N LEU A 488 25.95 -12.14 -4.71
CA LEU A 488 27.09 -11.37 -5.21
C LEU A 488 27.54 -11.84 -6.61
N TYR A 489 27.43 -13.14 -6.88
CA TYR A 489 27.83 -13.73 -8.16
C TYR A 489 26.74 -13.68 -9.24
N MET A 490 25.45 -13.67 -8.87
CA MET A 490 24.33 -13.85 -9.81
C MET A 490 23.36 -12.68 -9.88
N ASP A 491 23.39 -11.77 -8.91
CA ASP A 491 22.41 -10.69 -8.71
C ASP A 491 20.95 -11.18 -8.65
N GLN A 492 20.75 -12.42 -8.18
CA GLN A 492 19.44 -13.04 -8.02
C GLN A 492 19.13 -13.27 -6.55
N CYS A 493 17.85 -13.11 -6.20
CA CYS A 493 17.37 -13.51 -4.88
C CYS A 493 17.63 -15.00 -4.67
N PRO A 494 18.31 -15.40 -3.59
CA PRO A 494 18.51 -16.80 -3.27
C PRO A 494 17.18 -17.53 -3.09
N LYS A 495 17.12 -18.80 -3.52
CA LYS A 495 15.96 -19.66 -3.28
C LYS A 495 16.07 -20.24 -1.88
N THR A 496 15.26 -19.74 -0.96
CA THR A 496 15.17 -20.27 0.41
C THR A 496 14.02 -21.24 0.57
N ASN A 497 14.09 -22.08 1.61
CA ASN A 497 13.05 -23.04 1.94
C ASN A 497 11.88 -22.39 2.67
N ASP A 498 12.16 -21.38 3.50
CA ASP A 498 11.15 -20.68 4.30
C ASP A 498 11.49 -19.20 4.58
N VAL A 499 10.61 -18.55 5.35
CA VAL A 499 10.75 -17.15 5.79
C VAL A 499 11.83 -16.99 6.88
N VAL A 500 12.15 -18.05 7.63
CA VAL A 500 13.15 -18.00 8.70
C VAL A 500 14.54 -17.82 8.10
N GLU A 501 14.89 -18.63 7.09
CA GLU A 501 16.12 -18.48 6.32
C GLU A 501 16.18 -17.13 5.61
N ALA A 502 15.06 -16.65 5.06
CA ALA A 502 15.02 -15.35 4.38
C ALA A 502 15.37 -14.19 5.33
N VAL A 503 14.92 -14.25 6.58
CA VAL A 503 15.26 -13.23 7.61
C VAL A 503 16.73 -13.33 8.04
N GLU A 504 17.31 -14.53 8.07
CA GLU A 504 18.75 -14.68 8.31
C GLU A 504 19.58 -14.11 7.15
N ILE A 505 19.16 -14.32 5.90
CA ILE A 505 19.79 -13.68 4.72
C ILE A 505 19.67 -12.15 4.82
N LEU A 506 18.51 -11.63 5.22
CA LEU A 506 18.29 -10.20 5.43
C LEU A 506 19.30 -9.63 6.44
N ALA A 507 19.52 -10.31 7.57
CA ALA A 507 20.48 -9.87 8.58
C ALA A 507 21.93 -9.83 8.03
N VAL A 508 22.34 -10.85 7.27
CA VAL A 508 23.67 -10.88 6.65
C VAL A 508 23.80 -9.85 5.51
N ALA A 509 22.73 -9.61 4.76
CA ALA A 509 22.69 -8.62 3.69
C ALA A 509 22.88 -7.18 4.23
N ASP A 510 22.26 -6.84 5.36
CA ASP A 510 22.49 -5.56 6.07
C ASP A 510 23.96 -5.44 6.48
N ARG A 511 24.52 -6.48 7.11
CA ARG A 511 25.93 -6.51 7.55
C ARG A 511 26.92 -6.36 6.40
N PHE A 512 26.67 -7.01 5.27
CA PHE A 512 27.52 -6.94 4.08
C PHE A 512 27.20 -5.72 3.20
N CYS A 513 26.31 -4.83 3.64
CA CYS A 513 25.88 -3.63 2.93
C CYS A 513 25.36 -3.92 1.51
N LEU A 514 24.38 -4.83 1.42
CA LEU A 514 23.80 -5.32 0.16
C LEU A 514 22.34 -4.80 -0.03
N PRO A 515 22.14 -3.50 -0.34
CA PRO A 515 20.80 -2.89 -0.36
C PRO A 515 19.84 -3.55 -1.35
N ARG A 516 20.32 -3.96 -2.52
CA ARG A 516 19.48 -4.67 -3.50
C ARG A 516 19.07 -6.07 -3.03
N LEU A 517 19.94 -6.79 -2.32
CA LEU A 517 19.57 -8.08 -1.73
C LEU A 517 18.53 -7.88 -0.62
N MET A 518 18.68 -6.84 0.20
CA MET A 518 17.69 -6.44 1.20
C MET A 518 16.32 -6.21 0.55
N ASP A 519 16.26 -5.47 -0.54
CA ASP A 519 15.02 -5.22 -1.30
C ASP A 519 14.37 -6.52 -1.78
N LEU A 520 15.14 -7.37 -2.47
CA LEU A 520 14.66 -8.64 -3.02
C LEU A 520 14.15 -9.61 -1.94
N VAL A 521 14.83 -9.68 -0.80
CA VAL A 521 14.45 -10.56 0.32
C VAL A 521 13.19 -10.04 1.01
N GLN A 522 13.04 -8.73 1.19
CA GLN A 522 11.81 -8.15 1.75
C GLN A 522 10.61 -8.43 0.83
N ASP A 523 10.77 -8.25 -0.49
CA ASP A 523 9.75 -8.58 -1.49
C ASP A 523 9.34 -10.05 -1.40
N TYR A 524 10.31 -10.96 -1.32
CA TYR A 524 10.05 -12.39 -1.16
C TYR A 524 9.24 -12.71 0.11
N ILE A 525 9.64 -12.16 1.26
CA ILE A 525 8.96 -12.41 2.55
C ILE A 525 7.51 -11.92 2.49
N VAL A 526 7.30 -10.68 2.02
CA VAL A 526 5.96 -10.10 1.91
C VAL A 526 5.10 -10.88 0.91
N ALA A 527 5.65 -11.23 -0.26
CA ALA A 527 4.96 -12.03 -1.26
C ALA A 527 4.50 -13.38 -0.68
N LYS A 528 5.35 -14.06 0.10
CA LYS A 528 4.98 -15.31 0.78
C LYS A 528 3.81 -15.14 1.75
N PHE A 529 3.75 -14.06 2.52
CA PHE A 529 2.61 -13.80 3.40
C PHE A 529 1.33 -13.46 2.64
N LEU A 530 1.44 -12.70 1.54
CA LEU A 530 0.30 -12.38 0.69
C LEU A 530 -0.25 -13.64 0.01
N THR A 531 0.60 -14.52 -0.51
CA THR A 531 0.19 -15.81 -1.10
C THR A 531 -0.53 -16.69 -0.07
N LEU A 532 -0.02 -16.78 1.16
CA LEU A 532 -0.69 -17.50 2.26
C LEU A 532 -2.09 -16.95 2.58
N SER A 533 -2.30 -15.65 2.41
CA SER A 533 -3.62 -15.03 2.62
C SER A 533 -4.64 -15.35 1.52
N THR A 534 -4.17 -15.62 0.30
CA THR A 534 -5.04 -15.85 -0.87
C THR A 534 -5.32 -17.32 -1.16
N GLU A 535 -4.37 -18.21 -0.86
CA GLU A 535 -4.43 -19.63 -1.24
C GLU A 535 -5.06 -20.53 -0.18
N ASP A 536 -5.13 -20.11 1.09
CA ASP A 536 -5.64 -20.96 2.17
C ASP A 536 -7.18 -20.99 2.21
N VAL A 537 -7.73 -22.21 2.25
CA VAL A 537 -9.16 -22.45 2.40
C VAL A 537 -9.64 -22.02 3.80
N ASP A 538 -8.75 -22.07 4.80
CA ASP A 538 -9.01 -21.59 6.16
C ASP A 538 -8.34 -20.22 6.40
N GLN A 539 -9.04 -19.16 6.00
CA GLN A 539 -8.58 -17.78 6.18
C GLN A 539 -8.22 -17.45 7.63
N SER A 540 -8.89 -18.06 8.62
CA SER A 540 -8.64 -17.80 10.04
C SER A 540 -7.28 -18.35 10.49
N ARG A 541 -6.84 -19.47 9.92
CA ARG A 541 -5.53 -20.07 10.22
C ARG A 541 -4.39 -19.24 9.63
N SER A 542 -4.48 -18.86 8.35
CA SER A 542 -3.49 -17.98 7.72
C SER A 542 -3.36 -16.65 8.45
N GLU A 543 -4.48 -16.02 8.83
CA GLU A 543 -4.47 -14.76 9.56
C GLU A 543 -3.75 -14.90 10.92
N CYS A 544 -3.93 -16.02 11.63
CA CYS A 544 -3.18 -16.31 12.85
C CYS A 544 -1.67 -16.42 12.62
N ILE A 545 -1.25 -17.17 11.59
CA ILE A 545 0.17 -17.36 11.25
C ILE A 545 0.82 -16.03 10.90
N ILE A 546 0.19 -15.25 10.01
CA ILE A 546 0.71 -13.96 9.56
C ILE A 546 0.75 -12.97 10.72
N SER A 547 -0.28 -12.92 11.57
CA SER A 547 -0.32 -12.07 12.77
C SER A 547 0.84 -12.34 13.72
N MET A 548 1.10 -13.62 14.01
CA MET A 548 2.21 -14.02 14.87
C MET A 548 3.56 -13.62 14.26
N ARG A 549 3.76 -13.88 12.96
CA ARG A 549 5.00 -13.53 12.25
C ARG A 549 5.22 -12.04 12.13
N ALA A 550 4.18 -11.25 11.83
CA ALA A 550 4.30 -9.80 11.71
C ALA A 550 4.73 -9.16 13.04
N LEU A 551 4.22 -9.66 14.18
CA LEU A 551 4.64 -9.21 15.51
C LEU A 551 6.10 -9.56 15.80
N GLU A 552 6.53 -10.77 15.46
CA GLU A 552 7.92 -11.21 15.64
C GLU A 552 8.89 -10.43 14.74
N LEU A 553 8.48 -10.12 13.50
CA LEU A 553 9.29 -9.46 12.49
C LEU A 553 9.42 -7.94 12.69
N LEU A 554 8.51 -7.30 13.41
CA LEU A 554 8.48 -5.84 13.52
C LEU A 554 9.82 -5.26 14.01
N GLU A 555 10.32 -5.75 15.14
CA GLU A 555 11.58 -5.27 15.74
C GLU A 555 12.81 -5.76 14.97
N ILE A 556 12.72 -6.93 14.33
CA ILE A 556 13.79 -7.48 13.49
C ILE A 556 13.98 -6.63 12.24
N ALA A 557 12.87 -6.28 11.57
CA ALA A 557 12.90 -5.48 10.37
C ALA A 557 13.41 -4.07 10.64
N GLU A 558 13.04 -3.47 11.79
CA GLU A 558 13.62 -2.21 12.23
C GLU A 558 15.12 -2.35 12.52
N ALA A 559 15.50 -3.38 13.28
CA ALA A 559 16.89 -3.62 13.63
C ALA A 559 17.74 -3.71 12.36
N PHE A 560 17.44 -4.62 11.44
CA PHE A 560 18.24 -4.85 10.22
C PHE A 560 17.97 -3.88 9.07
N ASN A 561 17.48 -2.66 9.35
CA ASN A 561 17.25 -1.62 8.34
C ASN A 561 16.35 -2.07 7.16
N ALA A 562 15.45 -3.02 7.40
CA ALA A 562 14.52 -3.55 6.41
C ALA A 562 13.24 -2.71 6.38
N GLY A 563 13.37 -1.49 5.85
CA GLY A 563 12.32 -0.46 5.92
C GLY A 563 10.98 -0.84 5.28
N TYR A 564 10.99 -1.63 4.20
CA TYR A 564 9.75 -2.09 3.57
C TYR A 564 9.05 -3.15 4.42
N LEU A 565 9.78 -4.18 4.86
CA LEU A 565 9.22 -5.22 5.72
C LEU A 565 8.70 -4.63 7.04
N TYR A 566 9.43 -3.67 7.63
CA TYR A 566 8.99 -2.94 8.82
C TYR A 566 7.67 -2.19 8.57
N SER A 567 7.59 -1.44 7.47
CA SER A 567 6.38 -0.69 7.09
C SER A 567 5.20 -1.63 6.84
N TRP A 568 5.45 -2.76 6.20
CA TRP A 568 4.44 -3.78 5.96
C TRP A 568 3.95 -4.42 7.26
N CYS A 569 4.84 -4.77 8.19
CA CYS A 569 4.47 -5.29 9.52
C CYS A 569 3.63 -4.27 10.29
N CYS A 570 4.02 -2.99 10.32
CA CYS A 570 3.24 -1.92 10.94
C CYS A 570 1.84 -1.82 10.34
N ASN A 571 1.74 -1.79 9.01
CA ASN A 571 0.45 -1.71 8.31
C ASN A 571 -0.42 -2.94 8.59
N PHE A 572 0.13 -4.15 8.52
CA PHE A 572 -0.60 -5.39 8.79
C PHE A 572 -1.12 -5.42 10.23
N ILE A 573 -0.26 -5.14 11.22
CA ILE A 573 -0.64 -5.17 12.63
C ILE A 573 -1.69 -4.11 12.95
N THR A 574 -1.54 -2.90 12.41
CA THR A 574 -2.49 -1.81 12.67
C THR A 574 -3.84 -2.04 11.99
N THR A 575 -3.88 -2.63 10.80
CA THR A 575 -5.12 -2.98 10.09
C THR A 575 -5.87 -4.15 10.74
N HIS A 576 -5.14 -5.12 11.30
CA HIS A 576 -5.70 -6.30 11.97
C HIS A 576 -5.68 -6.15 13.51
N TYR A 577 -5.57 -4.92 14.02
CA TYR A 577 -5.30 -4.67 15.44
C TYR A 577 -6.36 -5.28 16.36
N VAL A 578 -7.65 -5.22 15.99
CA VAL A 578 -8.73 -5.80 16.82
C VAL A 578 -8.60 -7.31 16.97
N PHE A 579 -8.22 -8.01 15.90
CA PHE A 579 -7.99 -9.45 15.92
C PHE A 579 -6.74 -9.78 16.74
N ILE A 580 -5.62 -9.12 16.43
CA ILE A 580 -4.34 -9.32 17.10
C ILE A 580 -4.43 -9.02 18.60
N SER A 581 -5.06 -7.91 18.97
CA SER A 581 -5.27 -7.52 20.36
C SER A 581 -6.15 -8.51 21.13
N ARG A 582 -6.98 -9.33 20.48
CA ARG A 582 -7.76 -10.38 21.17
C ARG A 582 -6.96 -11.65 21.40
N LEU A 583 -6.10 -12.04 20.46
CA LEU A 583 -5.41 -13.34 20.48
C LEU A 583 -3.96 -13.27 20.95
N TYR A 584 -3.27 -12.16 20.68
CA TYR A 584 -1.82 -11.99 20.87
C TYR A 584 -1.47 -10.79 21.76
N MET A 585 -2.34 -10.44 22.72
CA MET A 585 -2.06 -9.38 23.69
C MET A 585 -0.70 -9.53 24.42
N PRO A 586 -0.29 -10.73 24.86
CA PRO A 586 1.00 -10.89 25.53
C PRO A 586 2.17 -10.49 24.64
N GLN A 587 2.15 -10.86 23.35
CA GLN A 587 3.16 -10.51 22.37
C GLN A 587 3.15 -9.01 22.06
N LEU A 588 1.95 -8.43 21.90
CA LEU A 588 1.80 -6.99 21.68
C LEU A 588 2.37 -6.17 22.85
N ARG A 589 2.18 -6.64 24.09
CA ARG A 589 2.75 -6.03 25.30
C ARG A 589 4.25 -6.28 25.49
N ALA A 590 4.80 -7.28 24.80
CA ALA A 590 6.23 -7.59 24.84
C ALA A 590 7.06 -6.68 23.91
N LEU A 591 6.42 -6.02 22.93
CA LEU A 591 7.07 -5.02 22.08
C LEU A 591 7.58 -3.83 22.89
N THR A 592 8.51 -3.05 22.34
CA THR A 592 8.95 -1.80 22.98
C THR A 592 7.79 -0.83 23.27
N PRO A 593 7.86 0.00 24.33
CA PRO A 593 6.83 1.01 24.62
C PRO A 593 6.59 1.96 23.44
N LEU A 594 7.62 2.25 22.64
CA LEU A 594 7.51 3.08 21.44
C LEU A 594 6.64 2.41 20.39
N HIS A 595 6.89 1.13 20.09
CA HIS A 595 6.06 0.34 19.18
C HIS A 595 4.61 0.21 19.66
N GLN A 596 4.41 -0.05 20.95
CA GLN A 596 3.06 -0.12 21.53
C GLN A 596 2.28 1.18 21.33
N ALA A 597 2.89 2.33 21.60
CA ALA A 597 2.27 3.63 21.42
C ALA A 597 1.97 3.92 19.94
N MET A 598 2.92 3.61 19.05
CA MET A 598 2.78 3.79 17.61
C MET A 598 1.64 2.93 17.04
N LEU A 599 1.62 1.63 17.33
CA LEU A 599 0.58 0.71 16.87
C LEU A 599 -0.80 1.11 17.43
N SER A 600 -0.87 1.48 18.72
CA SER A 600 -2.12 1.94 19.33
C SER A 600 -2.65 3.23 18.71
N LYS A 601 -1.75 4.16 18.34
CA LYS A 601 -2.14 5.43 17.70
C LYS A 601 -2.60 5.22 16.26
N GLN A 602 -1.95 4.33 15.52
CA GLN A 602 -2.21 4.09 14.09
C GLN A 602 -3.24 3.00 13.82
N ARG A 603 -3.74 2.31 14.84
CA ARG A 603 -4.69 1.20 14.70
C ARG A 603 -5.93 1.56 13.88
N TRP A 604 -6.40 0.55 13.16
CA TRP A 604 -7.66 0.54 12.44
C TRP A 604 -8.55 -0.62 12.93
N PRO A 605 -9.86 -0.40 13.13
CA PRO A 605 -10.54 0.89 13.15
C PRO A 605 -10.01 1.82 14.29
N PRO A 606 -10.06 3.15 14.10
CA PRO A 606 -9.63 4.09 15.14
C PRO A 606 -10.42 3.95 16.44
N VAL A 607 -9.82 4.34 17.57
CA VAL A 607 -10.46 4.29 18.90
C VAL A 607 -11.81 4.99 18.92
N TRP A 608 -11.86 6.22 18.38
CA TRP A 608 -13.10 6.99 18.33
C TRP A 608 -14.18 6.22 17.56
N TYR A 609 -13.86 5.57 16.44
CA TYR A 609 -14.85 4.83 15.66
C TYR A 609 -15.44 3.68 16.47
N VAL A 610 -14.61 2.91 17.17
CA VAL A 610 -15.07 1.79 18.02
C VAL A 610 -16.05 2.30 19.08
N ASN A 611 -15.70 3.36 19.81
CA ASN A 611 -16.57 3.96 20.82
C ASN A 611 -17.90 4.45 20.22
N GLU A 612 -17.83 5.09 19.06
CA GLU A 612 -19.00 5.59 18.33
C GLU A 612 -19.93 4.48 17.83
N TYR A 613 -19.33 3.39 17.37
CA TYR A 613 -20.06 2.23 16.88
C TYR A 613 -20.77 1.49 18.02
N ASP A 614 -20.10 1.33 19.17
CA ASP A 614 -20.69 0.76 20.37
C ASP A 614 -21.90 1.59 20.86
N LEU A 615 -21.77 2.92 20.85
CA LEU A 615 -22.89 3.82 21.17
C LEU A 615 -24.05 3.69 20.18
N TYR A 616 -23.76 3.55 18.90
CA TYR A 616 -24.76 3.34 17.85
C TYR A 616 -25.53 2.03 18.06
N GLU A 617 -24.83 0.91 18.29
CA GLU A 617 -25.45 -0.39 18.53
C GLU A 617 -26.33 -0.37 19.79
N GLN A 618 -25.84 0.17 20.91
CA GLN A 618 -26.64 0.34 22.14
C GLN A 618 -27.90 1.17 21.91
N SER A 619 -27.82 2.20 21.05
CA SER A 619 -28.96 3.06 20.72
C SER A 619 -30.00 2.34 19.86
N LEU A 620 -29.55 1.49 18.92
CA LEU A 620 -30.45 0.62 18.14
C LEU A 620 -31.18 -0.38 19.04
N GLU A 621 -30.46 -1.03 19.95
CA GLU A 621 -31.04 -1.99 20.90
C GLU A 621 -32.10 -1.33 21.79
N ARG A 622 -31.80 -0.15 22.33
CA ARG A 622 -32.76 0.64 23.13
C ARG A 622 -34.03 0.93 22.34
N ARG A 623 -33.90 1.39 21.09
CA ARG A 623 -35.05 1.70 20.23
C ARG A 623 -35.87 0.46 19.88
N ARG A 624 -35.22 -0.68 19.60
CA ARG A 624 -35.90 -1.98 19.41
C ARG A 624 -36.69 -2.35 20.65
N HIS A 625 -36.11 -2.19 21.84
CA HIS A 625 -36.77 -2.49 23.10
C HIS A 625 -37.99 -1.58 23.36
N GLU A 626 -37.86 -0.28 23.16
CA GLU A 626 -38.97 0.69 23.27
C GLU A 626 -40.11 0.37 22.30
N MET A 627 -39.79 0.00 21.06
CA MET A 627 -40.77 -0.41 20.06
C MET A 627 -41.53 -1.68 20.49
N LEU A 628 -40.83 -2.69 20.99
CA LEU A 628 -41.45 -3.92 21.51
C LEU A 628 -42.35 -3.62 22.72
N GLN A 629 -41.93 -2.74 23.63
CA GLN A 629 -42.78 -2.31 24.74
C GLN A 629 -44.05 -1.60 24.27
N MET A 630 -43.95 -0.72 23.26
CA MET A 630 -45.13 -0.05 22.69
C MET A 630 -46.10 -1.06 22.05
N LEU A 631 -45.60 -2.05 21.31
CA LEU A 631 -46.42 -3.11 20.73
C LEU A 631 -47.09 -3.97 21.81
N ARG A 632 -46.38 -4.30 22.89
CA ARG A 632 -46.96 -5.01 24.06
C ARG A 632 -48.06 -4.19 24.74
N LYS A 633 -47.84 -2.89 24.97
CA LYS A 633 -48.87 -1.99 25.54
C LYS A 633 -50.10 -1.87 24.64
N ARG A 634 -49.93 -1.87 23.30
CA ARG A 634 -51.06 -1.91 22.36
C ARG A 634 -51.83 -3.23 22.45
N ARG A 635 -51.15 -4.38 22.43
CA ARG A 635 -51.79 -5.70 22.60
C ARG A 635 -52.54 -5.81 23.93
N SER A 636 -51.98 -5.31 25.03
CA SER A 636 -52.65 -5.29 26.34
C SER A 636 -53.87 -4.37 26.41
N ARG A 637 -53.87 -3.21 25.73
CA ARG A 637 -55.06 -2.35 25.62
C ARG A 637 -56.17 -2.98 24.77
N PHE A 638 -55.83 -3.73 23.73
CA PHE A 638 -56.81 -4.50 22.96
C PHE A 638 -57.33 -5.72 23.73
N ALA A 639 -56.52 -6.33 24.59
CA ALA A 639 -56.96 -7.41 25.49
C ALA A 639 -57.89 -6.93 26.62
N LEU A 640 -57.78 -5.66 27.06
CA LEU A 640 -58.67 -5.06 28.06
C LEU A 640 -60.03 -4.59 27.51
N VAL A 641 -60.24 -4.64 26.19
CA VAL A 641 -61.52 -4.31 25.53
C VAL A 641 -62.35 -5.58 25.22
N LEU A 642 -61.83 -6.77 25.54
CA LEU A 642 -62.54 -8.04 25.38
C LEU A 642 -62.73 -8.70 26.76
N HIS A 643 -63.91 -8.51 27.36
CA HIS A 643 -64.40 -9.39 28.43
C HIS A 643 -64.97 -10.69 27.83
N PRO A 644 -65.10 -11.77 28.62
CA PRO A 644 -64.85 -13.13 28.18
C PRO A 644 -66.09 -13.72 27.53
N GLY A 645 -65.96 -14.11 26.27
CA GLY A 645 -66.96 -14.88 25.56
C GLY A 645 -66.26 -15.93 24.71
N GLY A 646 -66.24 -17.16 25.26
CA GLY A 646 -66.22 -18.45 24.57
C GLY A 646 -65.41 -18.63 23.28
N GLY A 647 -64.57 -19.66 23.30
CA GLY A 647 -64.18 -20.35 22.06
C GLY A 647 -62.68 -20.63 22.01
N ARG A 648 -62.34 -21.90 22.23
CA ARG A 648 -61.09 -22.48 21.73
C ARG A 648 -61.07 -22.30 20.21
N ASP A 649 -59.91 -21.98 19.65
CA ASP A 649 -59.42 -22.65 18.46
C ASP A 649 -57.94 -22.31 18.22
N ASP A 650 -57.22 -23.37 17.90
CA ASP A 650 -55.81 -23.42 17.53
C ASP A 650 -55.58 -22.68 16.21
N CYS A 651 -54.53 -21.84 16.16
CA CYS A 651 -53.85 -21.52 14.91
C CYS A 651 -52.36 -21.21 15.17
N VAL A 652 -51.55 -22.22 14.88
CA VAL A 652 -50.10 -22.16 14.64
C VAL A 652 -49.86 -21.32 13.38
N GLY A 653 -48.96 -20.34 13.45
CA GLY A 653 -48.65 -19.44 12.33
C GLY A 653 -47.26 -18.82 12.44
N GLU A 654 -46.29 -19.58 11.96
CA GLU A 654 -44.98 -19.23 11.39
C GLU A 654 -44.19 -18.01 11.94
N GLY A 655 -43.09 -18.35 12.62
CA GLY A 655 -42.07 -17.40 13.04
C GLY A 655 -41.28 -16.82 11.86
N MET A 656 -41.31 -15.50 11.75
CA MET A 656 -40.49 -14.73 10.82
C MET A 656 -39.03 -14.73 11.30
N VAL A 657 -38.21 -15.62 10.74
CA VAL A 657 -36.76 -15.64 10.92
C VAL A 657 -36.16 -14.46 10.14
N VAL A 658 -35.86 -13.37 10.83
CA VAL A 658 -35.05 -12.29 10.28
C VAL A 658 -33.58 -12.66 10.46
N ARG A 659 -32.90 -12.96 9.35
CA ARG A 659 -31.44 -13.18 9.31
C ARG A 659 -30.73 -11.89 9.77
N ASN A 660 -29.97 -11.98 10.85
CA ASN A 660 -29.00 -10.95 11.23
C ASN A 660 -27.89 -10.85 10.17
N PRO A 661 -27.32 -9.65 9.93
CA PRO A 661 -26.04 -9.54 9.25
C PRO A 661 -24.94 -10.25 10.09
N PRO A 662 -23.84 -10.70 9.47
CA PRO A 662 -22.84 -11.50 10.18
C PRO A 662 -22.21 -10.67 11.29
N VAL A 663 -22.40 -11.13 12.53
CA VAL A 663 -21.59 -10.76 13.68
C VAL A 663 -20.17 -11.31 13.43
N PRO A 664 -19.09 -10.56 13.68
CA PRO A 664 -17.75 -11.14 13.67
C PRO A 664 -17.70 -12.25 14.71
N ILE A 665 -17.43 -13.46 14.22
CA ILE A 665 -17.48 -14.74 14.90
C ILE A 665 -16.90 -14.64 16.32
N GLY A 666 -17.75 -14.96 17.30
CA GLY A 666 -17.32 -15.27 18.64
C GLY A 666 -16.51 -16.57 18.63
N LEU A 667 -15.20 -16.48 18.47
CA LEU A 667 -14.28 -17.55 18.84
C LEU A 667 -14.40 -17.73 20.36
N ARG A 668 -14.98 -18.87 20.76
CA ARG A 668 -14.98 -19.35 22.13
C ARG A 668 -13.57 -19.21 22.71
N ARG A 669 -13.48 -18.71 23.95
CA ARG A 669 -12.25 -18.72 24.75
C ARG A 669 -11.69 -20.14 24.80
N SER A 670 -10.73 -20.48 23.94
CA SER A 670 -9.77 -21.53 24.25
C SER A 670 -8.83 -20.93 25.29
N ARG A 671 -8.62 -21.67 26.38
CA ARG A 671 -7.67 -21.28 27.42
C ARG A 671 -6.30 -21.11 26.74
N SER A 672 -5.72 -19.93 26.85
CA SER A 672 -4.33 -19.67 26.49
C SER A 672 -3.45 -20.56 27.36
N SER A 673 -3.07 -21.72 26.82
CA SER A 673 -1.82 -22.34 27.23
C SER A 673 -0.71 -21.46 26.66
N ASN A 674 0.33 -21.21 27.47
CA ASN A 674 1.55 -20.57 27.02
C ASN A 674 2.05 -21.32 25.77
N ALA A 675 1.78 -20.76 24.59
CA ALA A 675 2.34 -21.29 23.36
C ALA A 675 3.87 -21.13 23.47
N PRO A 676 4.66 -22.21 23.32
CA PRO A 676 6.10 -22.10 23.36
C PRO A 676 6.56 -21.11 22.28
N VAL A 677 7.55 -20.29 22.62
CA VAL A 677 8.21 -19.38 21.67
C VAL A 677 8.61 -20.21 20.45
N SER A 678 8.16 -19.79 19.25
CA SER A 678 8.43 -20.55 18.04
C SER A 678 9.95 -20.71 17.84
N ARG A 679 10.43 -21.85 17.32
CA ARG A 679 11.88 -22.04 17.04
C ARG A 679 12.46 -20.90 16.20
N ALA A 680 11.66 -20.36 15.28
CA ALA A 680 11.98 -19.17 14.50
C ALA A 680 12.17 -17.92 15.38
N ALA A 681 11.26 -17.64 16.31
CA ALA A 681 11.41 -16.53 17.25
C ALA A 681 12.62 -16.68 18.18
N GLN A 682 13.02 -17.91 18.52
CA GLN A 682 14.27 -18.14 19.26
C GLN A 682 15.50 -17.81 18.39
N ARG A 683 15.56 -18.30 17.15
CA ARG A 683 16.65 -17.97 16.21
C ARG A 683 16.75 -16.47 15.95
N TRP A 684 15.61 -15.81 15.73
CA TRP A 684 15.61 -14.37 15.47
C TRP A 684 15.95 -13.52 16.69
N ARG A 685 15.62 -13.96 17.91
CA ARG A 685 16.11 -13.31 19.13
C ARG A 685 17.63 -13.41 19.25
N LEU A 686 18.23 -14.52 18.84
CA LEU A 686 19.70 -14.64 18.80
C LEU A 686 20.30 -13.65 17.80
N LEU A 687 19.69 -13.46 16.63
CA LEU A 687 20.10 -12.43 15.66
C LEU A 687 20.05 -11.01 16.25
N LEU A 688 18.99 -10.70 17.01
CA LEU A 688 18.88 -9.41 17.69
C LEU A 688 19.95 -9.23 18.78
N CYS A 689 20.32 -10.29 19.49
CA CYS A 689 21.38 -10.25 20.49
C CYS A 689 22.80 -10.17 19.89
N SER A 690 23.00 -10.65 18.66
CA SER A 690 24.31 -10.60 17.99
C SER A 690 24.63 -9.25 17.35
N ARG A 691 23.60 -8.43 17.10
CA ARG A 691 23.71 -7.06 16.64
C ARG A 691 23.96 -6.12 17.82
#